data_AF-A0A3P0NJZ2-F1
#
_entry.id   AF-A0A3P0NJZ2-F1
#
_cell.length_a   1.000
_cell.length_b   1.000
_cell.length_c   1.000
_cell.angle_alpha   90.00
_cell.angle_beta   90.00
_cell.angle_gamma   90.00
#
_symmetry.space_group_name_H-M   'P 1'
#
loop_
_entity.id
_entity.type
_entity.pdbx_description
1 polymer ?
#
loop_
_entity_poly.entity_id
_entity_poly.type
_entity_poly.pdbx_seq_one_letter_code
_entity_poly.pdbx_strand_id
1 'polypeptide(L)'
;MTDQSNQPDGMDGEADAQKPYQHDTATRIVPMKRDHLGQPYWESYHTPSSFQVRAECRIPPHMPGVIIFVHGVNSTGEWYDAAEQALCAGLNDRLRRTEETKLEANSYIVEGSDGRPIPRQIDPTKPGHSPVIRFYWGYRAAKGDEYIWRIPMRNPRGIDLWAWGPDCTNREDGPWYWGGGPFQNGTNNLQQLWSYEGFRRHVLKFDMESLNTEADRQLQDAPPRTYYAHAAQRLADLIDRIRNECSRDTVSVMSHSQGTMIALAATALCKTRAPDAVFVMNSPYALDDKVTDALACGSERPTPDARVNTFRNIANRIKQDKREMDEERMMQLQCGASEDMDFWRPDNQRKSGVHERDNHGRLYVYFTPHDRVMGAVPLQSIGWQGVDDKLLRELGDTVKQRMLARGTPVGDAPGEKKFGTLPPTPDDMLVPGAKSTDFWNGNRKIFTPLVKLWAVPHPDKTVTINAEQVPNPISPEEMKYFEMSRRIAPEMGKWDKNLTDPNQGQYADSEYRYMRSIFQPSKTVTSEEIYTSKRTTRVENQEEMLQRLDTYRAEPTNHSTLPGNQAFMRRVAAYDLPIGFCDAYERPAFWTGLMKFADWTQGYDDYFEICALQSIVKPAYIDWNTVAEEQSKAEAEQLRQQQWKGGT
;
A
#
# COMPACT_ATOMS: atom_id res chain seq x y z
N MET A 1 53.58 17.96 55.74
CA MET A 1 54.22 17.66 54.45
C MET A 1 53.14 17.11 53.56
N THR A 2 53.10 17.67 52.36
CA THR A 2 52.15 17.54 51.26
C THR A 2 52.21 16.18 50.57
N ASP A 3 51.10 15.75 49.97
CA ASP A 3 51.03 15.34 48.55
C ASP A 3 49.55 15.15 48.17
N GLN A 4 48.94 16.15 47.54
CA GLN A 4 48.93 16.47 46.10
C GLN A 4 47.89 15.67 45.30
N SER A 5 46.89 16.44 44.89
CA SER A 5 45.86 16.20 43.89
C SER A 5 46.42 15.88 42.51
N ASN A 6 45.80 14.93 41.82
CA ASN A 6 45.78 14.90 40.36
C ASN A 6 44.31 14.84 39.90
N GLN A 7 43.78 15.97 39.49
CA GLN A 7 42.70 16.03 38.51
C GLN A 7 43.30 15.80 37.12
N PRO A 8 42.62 15.07 36.22
CA PRO A 8 42.70 15.34 34.80
C PRO A 8 41.59 16.33 34.42
N ASP A 9 41.99 17.57 34.14
CA ASP A 9 41.22 18.47 33.28
C ASP A 9 41.23 17.93 31.85
N GLY A 10 40.08 18.03 31.19
CA GLY A 10 39.99 17.91 29.73
C GLY A 10 38.96 16.91 29.23
N MET A 11 37.67 17.27 29.32
CA MET A 11 36.67 16.95 28.29
C MET A 11 35.62 18.07 28.26
N ASP A 12 36.00 19.22 27.71
CA ASP A 12 35.05 20.12 27.08
C ASP A 12 34.52 19.40 25.82
N GLY A 13 33.34 18.79 25.93
CA GLY A 13 32.77 18.02 24.82
C GLY A 13 31.40 17.35 25.01
N GLU A 14 30.77 17.41 26.19
CA GLU A 14 29.41 16.88 26.40
C GLU A 14 28.42 17.99 26.77
N ALA A 15 28.20 18.92 25.86
CA ALA A 15 27.13 19.91 25.98
C ALA A 15 25.93 19.49 25.13
N ASP A 16 25.29 18.34 25.44
CA ASP A 16 23.83 18.16 25.24
C ASP A 16 23.22 16.88 25.85
N ALA A 17 23.82 16.29 26.90
CA ALA A 17 23.11 15.24 27.64
C ALA A 17 22.00 15.90 28.49
N GLN A 18 20.78 15.93 27.94
CA GLN A 18 19.58 16.47 28.60
C GLN A 18 19.48 15.95 30.04
N LYS A 19 19.50 16.86 31.02
CA LYS A 19 19.34 16.50 32.43
C LYS A 19 17.92 15.94 32.64
N PRO A 20 17.76 14.75 33.24
CA PRO A 20 16.44 14.19 33.55
C PRO A 20 15.62 15.14 34.41
N TYR A 21 14.29 15.11 34.27
CA TYR A 21 13.39 15.76 35.22
C TYR A 21 13.72 15.30 36.64
N GLN A 22 13.96 16.26 37.54
CA GLN A 22 14.36 15.98 38.92
C GLN A 22 13.13 16.11 39.82
N HIS A 23 12.73 15.01 40.45
CA HIS A 23 11.64 15.02 41.44
C HIS A 23 12.03 15.81 42.70
N ASP A 24 11.05 16.50 43.30
CA ASP A 24 11.19 17.24 44.56
C ASP A 24 11.49 16.35 45.77
N THR A 25 11.32 15.03 45.62
CA THR A 25 11.63 14.02 46.64
C THR A 25 12.58 12.99 46.08
N ALA A 26 13.44 12.42 46.94
CA ALA A 26 14.28 11.31 46.54
C ALA A 26 13.42 10.14 46.04
N THR A 27 13.74 9.62 44.85
CA THR A 27 13.06 8.47 44.28
C THR A 27 14.01 7.30 44.06
N ARG A 28 13.43 6.10 44.02
CA ARG A 28 14.10 4.88 43.56
C ARG A 28 13.25 4.29 42.44
N ILE A 29 13.87 4.13 41.27
CA ILE A 29 13.26 3.46 40.13
C ILE A 29 12.96 2.01 40.52
N VAL A 30 11.69 1.63 40.40
CA VAL A 30 11.24 0.25 40.55
C VAL A 30 11.20 -0.39 39.16
N PRO A 31 11.80 -1.58 38.96
CA PRO A 31 11.73 -2.25 37.68
C PRO A 31 10.29 -2.64 37.36
N MET A 32 9.85 -2.36 36.14
CA MET A 32 8.59 -2.88 35.61
C MET A 32 8.72 -4.40 35.44
N LYS A 33 7.74 -5.13 35.96
CA LYS A 33 7.55 -6.57 35.74
C LYS A 33 6.32 -6.79 34.87
N ARG A 34 6.17 -7.99 34.28
CA ARG A 34 4.96 -8.40 33.57
C ARG A 34 4.40 -9.66 34.20
N ASP A 35 3.08 -9.71 34.36
CA ASP A 35 2.41 -10.90 34.91
C ASP A 35 2.29 -12.03 33.86
N HIS A 36 1.62 -13.12 34.22
CA HIS A 36 1.42 -14.27 33.32
C HIS A 36 0.54 -13.96 32.08
N LEU A 37 -0.15 -12.82 32.07
CA LEU A 37 -0.93 -12.31 30.93
C LEU A 37 -0.15 -11.26 30.14
N GLY A 38 1.06 -10.92 30.58
CA GLY A 38 1.91 -9.89 29.99
C GLY A 38 1.61 -8.48 30.49
N GLN A 39 0.73 -8.27 31.46
CA GLN A 39 0.35 -6.94 31.93
C GLN A 39 1.47 -6.33 32.80
N PRO A 40 1.85 -5.05 32.56
CA PRO A 40 2.92 -4.41 33.32
C PRO A 40 2.47 -4.11 34.76
N TYR A 41 3.36 -4.36 35.72
CA TYR A 41 3.14 -4.02 37.13
C TYR A 41 4.46 -3.66 37.82
N TRP A 42 4.36 -2.93 38.93
CA TRP A 42 5.51 -2.53 39.76
C TRP A 42 5.27 -2.99 41.19
N GLU A 43 6.33 -3.47 41.84
CA GLU A 43 6.28 -3.89 43.24
C GLU A 43 7.26 -3.08 44.06
N SER A 44 6.78 -2.51 45.16
CA SER A 44 7.61 -1.86 46.16
C SER A 44 7.26 -2.38 47.55
N TYR A 45 8.15 -2.16 48.51
CA TYR A 45 7.98 -2.55 49.90
C TYR A 45 7.67 -1.34 50.75
N HIS A 46 6.87 -1.52 51.82
CA HIS A 46 6.63 -0.47 52.79
C HIS A 46 7.93 -0.14 53.54
N THR A 47 8.27 1.14 53.60
CA THR A 47 9.38 1.68 54.40
C THR A 47 8.82 2.53 55.55
N PRO A 48 9.53 2.65 56.69
CA PRO A 48 9.16 3.61 57.74
C PRO A 48 9.04 5.03 57.19
N SER A 49 8.15 5.85 57.75
CA SER A 49 7.92 7.24 57.31
C SER A 49 9.16 8.14 57.38
N SER A 50 10.18 7.74 58.14
CA SER A 50 11.48 8.41 58.20
C SER A 50 12.33 8.22 56.92
N PHE A 51 12.08 7.19 56.12
CA PHE A 51 12.71 7.00 54.82
C PHE A 51 11.94 7.77 53.74
N GLN A 52 12.39 8.98 53.43
CA GLN A 52 11.78 9.87 52.44
C GLN A 52 12.14 9.52 50.98
N VAL A 53 12.35 8.23 50.69
CA VAL A 53 12.59 7.74 49.33
C VAL A 53 11.32 7.08 48.80
N ARG A 54 10.77 7.62 47.71
CA ARG A 54 9.54 7.11 47.08
C ARG A 54 9.88 6.14 45.95
N ALA A 55 9.01 5.16 45.73
CA ALA A 55 9.09 4.31 44.55
C ALA A 55 8.70 5.12 43.31
N GLU A 56 9.52 5.06 42.27
CA GLU A 56 9.27 5.67 40.96
C GLU A 56 8.95 4.56 39.95
N CYS A 57 7.72 4.59 39.43
CA CYS A 57 7.28 3.72 38.36
C CYS A 57 7.47 4.45 37.04
N ARG A 58 8.40 3.96 36.19
CA ARG A 58 8.59 4.49 34.84
C ARG A 58 7.66 3.75 33.89
N ILE A 59 6.61 4.43 33.45
CA ILE A 59 5.65 3.92 32.47
C ILE A 59 6.27 4.14 31.08
N PRO A 60 6.42 3.10 30.25
CA PRO A 60 6.88 3.27 28.88
C PRO A 60 5.85 4.05 28.05
N PRO A 61 6.29 4.82 27.04
CA PRO A 61 5.36 5.53 26.16
C PRO A 61 4.42 4.58 25.42
N HIS A 62 3.13 4.92 25.36
CA HIS A 62 2.12 4.16 24.62
C HIS A 62 2.45 4.08 23.14
N MET A 63 2.16 2.93 22.53
CA MET A 63 2.21 2.79 21.07
C MET A 63 1.29 3.79 20.38
N PRO A 64 1.72 4.43 19.27
CA PRO A 64 1.02 5.57 18.67
C PRO A 64 -0.17 5.18 17.77
N GLY A 65 -0.94 4.17 18.16
CA GLY A 65 -2.02 3.57 17.37
C GLY A 65 -1.60 2.28 16.66
N VAL A 66 -2.60 1.61 16.06
CA VAL A 66 -2.46 0.45 15.19
C VAL A 66 -2.40 0.92 13.74
N ILE A 67 -1.40 0.46 12.99
CA ILE A 67 -1.22 0.80 11.58
C ILE A 67 -1.31 -0.49 10.76
N ILE A 68 -2.30 -0.60 9.88
CA ILE A 68 -2.49 -1.79 9.04
C ILE A 68 -2.00 -1.49 7.63
N PHE A 69 -1.01 -2.24 7.15
CA PHE A 69 -0.53 -2.15 5.77
C PHE A 69 -1.31 -3.10 4.86
N VAL A 70 -1.71 -2.62 3.68
CA VAL A 70 -2.49 -3.39 2.69
C VAL A 70 -1.86 -3.25 1.30
N HIS A 71 -1.40 -4.37 0.74
CA HIS A 71 -0.69 -4.42 -0.55
C HIS A 71 -1.65 -4.54 -1.75
N GLY A 72 -1.10 -4.33 -2.95
CA GLY A 72 -1.81 -4.37 -4.23
C GLY A 72 -2.07 -5.75 -4.79
N VAL A 73 -2.54 -5.78 -6.04
CA VAL A 73 -2.52 -6.98 -6.89
C VAL A 73 -1.09 -7.33 -7.24
N ASN A 74 -0.86 -8.61 -7.54
CA ASN A 74 0.43 -9.07 -8.03
C ASN A 74 1.60 -8.62 -7.14
N SER A 75 1.40 -8.79 -5.83
CA SER A 75 2.27 -8.28 -4.80
C SER A 75 2.20 -9.20 -3.61
N THR A 76 3.35 -9.42 -2.99
CA THR A 76 3.48 -10.13 -1.71
C THR A 76 3.89 -9.19 -0.59
N GLY A 77 3.62 -7.89 -0.75
CA GLY A 77 3.95 -6.83 0.22
C GLY A 77 5.40 -6.35 0.16
N GLU A 78 5.98 -6.26 -1.04
CA GLU A 78 7.39 -5.94 -1.28
C GLU A 78 7.82 -4.58 -0.70
N TRP A 79 6.89 -3.65 -0.52
CA TRP A 79 7.15 -2.33 0.04
C TRP A 79 7.09 -2.29 1.58
N TYR A 80 6.55 -3.31 2.24
CA TYR A 80 6.25 -3.28 3.67
C TYR A 80 7.49 -3.06 4.54
N ASP A 81 8.61 -3.73 4.24
CA ASP A 81 9.82 -3.62 5.06
C ASP A 81 10.39 -2.19 5.04
N ALA A 82 10.58 -1.63 3.85
CA ALA A 82 11.13 -0.29 3.68
C ALA A 82 10.19 0.78 4.27
N ALA A 83 8.88 0.63 4.07
CA ALA A 83 7.88 1.55 4.60
C ALA A 83 7.77 1.47 6.13
N GLU A 84 7.75 0.28 6.71
CA GLU A 84 7.65 0.10 8.17
C GLU A 84 8.89 0.68 8.86
N GLN A 85 10.08 0.41 8.33
CA GLN A 85 11.33 0.98 8.84
C GLN A 85 11.32 2.51 8.81
N ALA A 86 10.96 3.09 7.66
CA ALA A 86 10.90 4.53 7.49
C ALA A 86 9.81 5.19 8.35
N LEU A 87 8.66 4.53 8.49
CA LEU A 87 7.54 5.02 9.29
C LEU A 87 7.86 5.00 10.78
N CYS A 88 8.46 3.91 11.28
CA CYS A 88 8.96 3.83 12.66
C CYS A 88 9.99 4.94 12.94
N ALA A 89 10.93 5.16 12.02
CA ALA A 89 11.90 6.26 12.13
C ALA A 89 11.21 7.64 12.16
N GLY A 90 10.20 7.85 11.32
CA GLY A 90 9.45 9.10 11.26
C GLY A 90 8.61 9.37 12.50
N LEU A 91 8.00 8.32 13.05
CA LEU A 91 7.26 8.40 14.30
C LEU A 91 8.20 8.63 15.49
N ASN A 92 9.40 8.04 15.51
CA ASN A 92 10.42 8.34 16.51
C ASN A 92 10.84 9.81 16.46
N ASP A 93 11.06 10.36 15.26
CA ASP A 93 11.36 11.79 15.08
C ASP A 93 10.19 12.67 15.55
N ARG A 94 8.96 12.33 15.15
CA ARG A 94 7.74 13.09 15.45
C ARG A 94 7.44 13.13 16.95
N LEU A 95 7.62 11.99 17.63
CA LEU A 95 7.27 11.74 19.03
C LEU A 95 8.47 11.84 19.99
N ARG A 96 9.67 12.14 19.48
CA ARG A 96 10.92 12.24 20.24
C ARG A 96 11.17 11.06 21.19
N ARG A 97 10.99 9.85 20.66
CA ARG A 97 11.25 8.62 21.42
C ARG A 97 12.75 8.43 21.63
N THR A 98 13.14 7.97 22.81
CA THR A 98 14.53 7.68 23.17
C THR A 98 14.96 6.32 22.62
N GLU A 99 16.26 5.99 22.66
CA GLU A 99 16.75 4.68 22.20
C GLU A 99 16.13 3.49 22.95
N GLU A 100 15.71 3.66 24.20
CA GLU A 100 15.07 2.60 24.99
C GLU A 100 13.58 2.40 24.62
N THR A 101 12.97 3.41 24.00
CA THR A 101 11.51 3.45 23.72
C THR A 101 11.20 3.59 22.24
N LYS A 102 12.22 3.64 21.39
CA LYS A 102 12.08 3.80 19.95
C LYS A 102 11.26 2.67 19.35
N LEU A 103 10.52 3.04 18.32
CA LEU A 103 9.81 2.13 17.46
C LEU A 103 10.81 1.49 16.50
N GLU A 104 10.70 0.18 16.33
CA GLU A 104 11.54 -0.59 15.42
C GLU A 104 10.68 -1.54 14.61
N ALA A 105 10.93 -1.61 13.30
CA ALA A 105 10.19 -2.48 12.39
C ALA A 105 10.28 -3.95 12.81
N ASN A 106 9.19 -4.69 12.60
CA ASN A 106 9.17 -6.13 12.81
C ASN A 106 10.09 -6.83 11.80
N SER A 107 10.84 -7.81 12.28
CA SER A 107 11.59 -8.75 11.43
C SER A 107 10.78 -10.02 11.22
N TYR A 108 10.83 -10.58 10.01
CA TYR A 108 10.08 -11.78 9.64
C TYR A 108 11.01 -12.85 9.05
N ILE A 109 10.77 -14.09 9.45
CA ILE A 109 11.34 -15.29 8.86
C ILE A 109 10.40 -15.74 7.74
N VAL A 110 10.93 -15.85 6.54
CA VAL A 110 10.21 -16.28 5.33
C VAL A 110 10.89 -17.45 4.63
N GLU A 111 12.05 -17.88 5.10
CA GLU A 111 12.82 -19.01 4.60
C GLU A 111 13.22 -19.95 5.74
N GLY A 112 13.16 -21.25 5.49
CA GLY A 112 13.60 -22.30 6.39
C GLY A 112 15.12 -22.50 6.36
N SER A 113 15.63 -23.36 7.24
CA SER A 113 17.05 -23.71 7.30
C SER A 113 17.60 -24.37 6.03
N ASP A 114 16.72 -24.93 5.21
CA ASP A 114 17.04 -25.52 3.91
C ASP A 114 16.99 -24.50 2.76
N GLY A 115 16.79 -23.21 3.07
CA GLY A 115 16.68 -22.12 2.10
C GLY A 115 15.36 -22.10 1.33
N ARG A 116 14.37 -22.91 1.72
CA ARG A 116 13.07 -22.93 1.06
C ARG A 116 12.12 -21.93 1.70
N PRO A 117 11.23 -21.29 0.93
CA PRO A 117 10.18 -20.45 1.48
C PRO A 117 9.31 -21.21 2.49
N ILE A 118 8.98 -20.54 3.58
CA ILE A 118 8.05 -21.02 4.61
C ILE A 118 6.96 -19.97 4.84
N PRO A 119 5.81 -20.34 5.46
CA PRO A 119 4.85 -19.36 5.93
C PRO A 119 5.54 -18.33 6.83
N ARG A 120 5.24 -17.05 6.58
CA ARG A 120 5.87 -15.92 7.25
C ARG A 120 5.67 -15.98 8.75
N GLN A 121 6.72 -15.82 9.53
CA GLN A 121 6.63 -15.78 10.99
C GLN A 121 7.42 -14.59 11.52
N ILE A 122 6.94 -13.94 12.58
CA ILE A 122 7.78 -12.94 13.27
C ILE A 122 9.03 -13.64 13.79
N ASP A 123 10.18 -13.02 13.58
CA ASP A 123 11.45 -13.48 14.12
C ASP A 123 11.45 -13.28 15.65
N PRO A 124 11.40 -14.36 16.45
CA PRO A 124 11.38 -14.24 17.90
C PRO A 124 12.74 -13.78 18.46
N THR A 125 13.81 -13.86 17.68
CA THR A 125 15.16 -13.43 18.09
C THR A 125 15.40 -11.94 17.84
N LYS A 126 14.58 -11.32 16.99
CA LYS A 126 14.61 -9.89 16.65
C LYS A 126 13.20 -9.30 16.77
N PRO A 127 12.58 -9.33 17.96
CA PRO A 127 11.25 -8.77 18.13
C PRO A 127 11.29 -7.26 17.88
N GLY A 128 10.48 -6.78 16.94
CA GLY A 128 10.32 -5.36 16.70
C GLY A 128 9.46 -4.71 17.77
N HIS A 129 9.60 -3.39 17.91
CA HIS A 129 8.69 -2.53 18.67
C HIS A 129 7.85 -1.72 17.68
N SER A 130 7.05 -2.40 16.86
CA SER A 130 6.35 -1.81 15.73
C SER A 130 4.83 -1.70 15.94
N PRO A 131 4.21 -0.56 15.61
CA PRO A 131 2.75 -0.41 15.60
C PRO A 131 2.10 -1.04 14.36
N VAL A 132 2.88 -1.65 13.47
CA VAL A 132 2.41 -2.13 12.16
C VAL A 132 1.92 -3.57 12.20
N ILE A 133 0.75 -3.78 11.61
CA ILE A 133 0.20 -5.09 11.23
C ILE A 133 0.19 -5.17 9.70
N ARG A 134 0.85 -6.20 9.15
CA ARG A 134 0.90 -6.44 7.70
C ARG A 134 -0.27 -7.32 7.28
N PHE A 135 -1.20 -6.78 6.49
CA PHE A 135 -2.33 -7.52 5.96
C PHE A 135 -1.99 -8.12 4.60
N TYR A 136 -2.20 -9.43 4.45
CA TYR A 136 -1.95 -10.18 3.23
C TYR A 136 -3.22 -10.83 2.71
N TRP A 137 -3.38 -10.76 1.39
CA TRP A 137 -4.54 -11.30 0.68
C TRP A 137 -4.13 -11.77 -0.71
N GLY A 138 -5.00 -12.51 -1.40
CA GLY A 138 -4.70 -12.94 -2.76
C GLY A 138 -5.70 -13.91 -3.34
N TYR A 139 -5.31 -14.50 -4.47
CA TYR A 139 -6.10 -15.52 -5.15
C TYR A 139 -5.55 -16.91 -4.82
N ARG A 140 -6.44 -17.86 -4.55
CA ARG A 140 -6.12 -19.28 -4.40
C ARG A 140 -6.99 -20.07 -5.38
N ALA A 141 -6.39 -21.00 -6.11
CA ALA A 141 -7.14 -21.90 -6.98
C ALA A 141 -7.92 -22.96 -6.18
N ALA A 142 -9.15 -23.22 -6.63
CA ALA A 142 -9.89 -24.40 -6.22
C ALA A 142 -9.23 -25.66 -6.78
N LYS A 143 -9.41 -26.78 -6.08
CA LYS A 143 -8.86 -28.07 -6.53
C LYS A 143 -9.53 -28.50 -7.83
N GLY A 144 -8.74 -28.73 -8.88
CA GLY A 144 -9.21 -29.03 -10.24
C GLY A 144 -9.25 -27.81 -11.16
N ASP A 145 -9.18 -26.60 -10.61
CA ASP A 145 -9.26 -25.33 -11.37
C ASP A 145 -7.89 -24.66 -11.54
N GLU A 146 -6.80 -25.30 -11.10
CA GLU A 146 -5.44 -24.73 -11.05
C GLU A 146 -4.93 -24.26 -12.42
N TYR A 147 -5.39 -24.90 -13.49
CA TYR A 147 -4.93 -24.61 -14.85
C TYR A 147 -5.96 -23.86 -15.70
N ILE A 148 -7.11 -23.44 -15.12
CA ILE A 148 -8.12 -22.66 -15.85
C ILE A 148 -7.58 -21.27 -16.19
N TRP A 149 -6.89 -20.63 -15.25
CA TRP A 149 -6.31 -19.31 -15.41
C TRP A 149 -4.80 -19.37 -15.32
N ARG A 150 -4.13 -18.73 -16.28
CA ARG A 150 -2.66 -18.68 -16.36
C ARG A 150 -2.11 -17.58 -15.45
N ILE A 151 -2.07 -17.89 -14.15
CA ILE A 151 -1.64 -17.02 -13.03
C ILE A 151 -0.33 -17.59 -12.48
N PRO A 152 0.66 -16.77 -12.08
CA PRO A 152 1.99 -17.23 -11.61
C PRO A 152 1.96 -17.93 -10.23
N MET A 153 1.10 -18.93 -10.04
CA MET A 153 0.81 -19.51 -8.73
C MET A 153 1.98 -20.30 -8.15
N ARG A 154 2.09 -20.24 -6.83
CA ARG A 154 3.03 -21.02 -6.03
C ARG A 154 2.35 -21.72 -4.86
N ASN A 155 2.98 -22.75 -4.31
CA ASN A 155 2.56 -23.35 -3.04
C ASN A 155 3.34 -22.74 -1.84
N PRO A 156 2.97 -23.06 -0.58
CA PRO A 156 3.63 -22.47 0.60
C PRO A 156 5.13 -22.77 0.72
N ARG A 157 5.65 -23.77 -0.02
CA ARG A 157 7.08 -24.11 -0.10
C ARG A 157 7.80 -23.38 -1.23
N GLY A 158 7.14 -22.43 -1.90
CA GLY A 158 7.70 -21.66 -3.01
C GLY A 158 7.86 -22.45 -4.30
N ILE A 159 7.18 -23.59 -4.43
CA ILE A 159 7.17 -24.34 -5.68
C ILE A 159 6.28 -23.62 -6.68
N ASP A 160 6.76 -23.46 -7.91
CA ASP A 160 6.04 -22.88 -9.04
C ASP A 160 5.17 -23.93 -9.73
N LEU A 161 3.87 -23.65 -9.89
CA LEU A 161 2.90 -24.52 -10.57
C LEU A 161 3.23 -24.72 -12.06
N TRP A 162 3.80 -23.70 -12.69
CA TRP A 162 4.04 -23.65 -14.13
C TRP A 162 5.51 -23.94 -14.49
N ALA A 163 6.30 -24.43 -13.54
CA ALA A 163 7.70 -24.78 -13.77
C ALA A 163 7.84 -25.77 -14.94
N TRP A 164 8.86 -25.56 -15.77
CA TRP A 164 9.20 -26.40 -16.92
C TRP A 164 10.57 -27.08 -16.72
N GLY A 165 10.80 -28.22 -17.37
CA GLY A 165 12.11 -28.89 -17.38
C GLY A 165 12.44 -29.69 -16.10
N PRO A 166 13.71 -29.73 -15.66
CA PRO A 166 14.12 -30.46 -14.45
C PRO A 166 13.45 -29.96 -13.16
N ASP A 167 12.97 -28.70 -13.19
CA ASP A 167 12.24 -28.05 -12.11
C ASP A 167 10.74 -28.43 -12.07
N CYS A 168 10.25 -29.26 -13.00
CA CYS A 168 8.87 -29.75 -13.01
C CYS A 168 8.56 -30.54 -11.73
N THR A 169 7.58 -30.07 -10.97
CA THR A 169 7.24 -30.57 -9.63
C THR A 169 5.96 -31.42 -9.64
N ASN A 170 5.83 -32.33 -10.61
CA ASN A 170 4.66 -33.22 -10.84
C ASN A 170 4.24 -34.12 -9.64
N ARG A 171 4.68 -33.84 -8.42
CA ARG A 171 4.48 -34.62 -7.19
C ARG A 171 4.08 -33.78 -5.97
N GLU A 172 3.93 -32.46 -6.10
CA GLU A 172 3.60 -31.60 -4.95
C GLU A 172 2.12 -31.19 -4.95
N ASP A 173 1.51 -31.26 -3.79
CA ASP A 173 0.15 -30.76 -3.57
C ASP A 173 0.15 -29.26 -3.25
N GLY A 174 -1.00 -28.62 -3.50
CA GLY A 174 -1.26 -27.23 -3.14
C GLY A 174 -1.44 -27.01 -1.61
N PRO A 175 -2.07 -25.90 -1.19
CA PRO A 175 -2.82 -24.97 -2.03
C PRO A 175 -1.93 -24.15 -2.97
N TRP A 176 -2.43 -23.90 -4.18
CA TRP A 176 -1.78 -23.04 -5.17
C TRP A 176 -2.38 -21.65 -5.10
N TYR A 177 -1.53 -20.63 -4.93
CA TYR A 177 -1.99 -19.27 -4.68
C TYR A 177 -1.06 -18.22 -5.25
N TRP A 178 -1.56 -16.98 -5.32
CA TRP A 178 -0.79 -15.81 -5.70
C TRP A 178 -1.19 -14.58 -4.88
N GLY A 179 -0.18 -13.89 -4.34
CA GLY A 179 -0.37 -12.68 -3.52
C GLY A 179 -1.03 -11.56 -4.33
N GLY A 180 -2.10 -10.98 -3.78
CA GLY A 180 -2.92 -9.95 -4.43
C GLY A 180 -3.75 -10.46 -5.62
N GLY A 181 -3.54 -11.70 -6.05
CA GLY A 181 -4.08 -12.25 -7.29
C GLY A 181 -3.48 -11.62 -8.55
N PRO A 182 -3.94 -12.05 -9.74
CA PRO A 182 -3.35 -11.65 -11.02
C PRO A 182 -3.50 -10.16 -11.29
N PHE A 183 -2.44 -9.55 -11.85
CA PHE A 183 -2.35 -8.11 -12.14
C PHE A 183 -3.56 -7.57 -12.91
N GLN A 184 -3.92 -8.24 -13.99
CA GLN A 184 -4.98 -7.81 -14.90
C GLN A 184 -6.40 -7.86 -14.29
N ASN A 185 -6.56 -8.53 -13.14
CA ASN A 185 -7.87 -8.63 -12.49
C ASN A 185 -8.22 -7.41 -11.64
N GLY A 186 -7.28 -6.46 -11.51
CA GLY A 186 -7.52 -5.17 -10.88
C GLY A 186 -8.75 -4.44 -11.44
N THR A 187 -9.33 -3.57 -10.63
CA THR A 187 -10.53 -2.81 -10.99
C THR A 187 -10.51 -1.40 -10.42
N ASN A 188 -11.18 -0.49 -11.11
CA ASN A 188 -11.23 0.94 -10.81
C ASN A 188 -12.50 1.38 -10.05
N ASN A 189 -13.33 0.45 -9.62
CA ASN A 189 -14.56 0.71 -8.88
C ASN A 189 -14.85 -0.38 -7.84
N LEU A 190 -15.58 -0.04 -6.77
CA LEU A 190 -15.80 -0.97 -5.65
C LEU A 190 -16.84 -2.05 -5.94
N GLN A 191 -17.79 -1.79 -6.82
CA GLN A 191 -18.87 -2.71 -7.19
C GLN A 191 -18.30 -4.01 -7.78
N GLN A 192 -17.26 -3.88 -8.60
CA GLN A 192 -16.58 -5.01 -9.24
C GLN A 192 -15.83 -5.93 -8.25
N LEU A 193 -15.62 -5.56 -6.99
CA LEU A 193 -15.07 -6.48 -5.97
C LEU A 193 -16.02 -7.64 -5.68
N TRP A 194 -17.32 -7.48 -5.96
CA TRP A 194 -18.35 -8.53 -5.83
C TRP A 194 -18.64 -9.25 -7.15
N SER A 195 -17.87 -8.99 -8.20
CA SER A 195 -18.13 -9.59 -9.52
C SER A 195 -17.84 -11.09 -9.52
N TYR A 196 -18.80 -11.88 -10.03
CA TYR A 196 -18.61 -13.29 -10.36
C TYR A 196 -17.82 -13.50 -11.66
N GLU A 197 -17.38 -12.41 -12.28
CA GLU A 197 -16.58 -12.38 -13.50
C GLU A 197 -15.23 -11.71 -13.22
N GLY A 198 -14.18 -12.23 -13.84
CA GLY A 198 -12.84 -11.63 -13.85
C GLY A 198 -12.55 -10.85 -15.14
N PHE A 199 -11.32 -10.39 -15.27
CA PHE A 199 -10.82 -9.85 -16.53
C PHE A 199 -10.86 -10.89 -17.66
N ARG A 200 -11.33 -10.47 -18.83
CA ARG A 200 -11.32 -11.27 -20.08
C ARG A 200 -10.39 -10.61 -21.08
N ARG A 201 -9.43 -11.37 -21.60
CA ARG A 201 -8.48 -10.93 -22.64
C ARG A 201 -9.18 -10.66 -23.96
N HIS A 202 -10.16 -11.49 -24.32
CA HIS A 202 -10.87 -11.39 -25.58
C HIS A 202 -12.30 -10.87 -25.36
N VAL A 203 -12.56 -9.64 -25.82
CA VAL A 203 -13.88 -9.00 -25.75
C VAL A 203 -14.33 -8.66 -27.17
N LEU A 204 -15.50 -9.16 -27.60
CA LEU A 204 -16.05 -8.89 -28.94
C LEU A 204 -15.04 -9.13 -30.10
N LYS A 205 -14.24 -10.20 -30.00
CA LYS A 205 -13.13 -10.59 -30.91
C LYS A 205 -11.90 -9.67 -30.89
N PHE A 206 -11.86 -8.68 -30.01
CA PHE A 206 -10.69 -7.84 -29.79
C PHE A 206 -9.80 -8.44 -28.70
N ASP A 207 -8.51 -8.61 -29.01
CA ASP A 207 -7.50 -9.05 -28.05
C ASP A 207 -6.96 -7.84 -27.27
N MET A 208 -7.30 -7.76 -25.98
CA MET A 208 -6.84 -6.69 -25.09
C MET A 208 -5.32 -6.68 -24.91
N GLU A 209 -4.61 -7.79 -25.15
CA GLU A 209 -3.13 -7.80 -25.13
C GLU A 209 -2.53 -6.91 -26.22
N SER A 210 -3.26 -6.64 -27.32
CA SER A 210 -2.81 -5.70 -28.35
C SER A 210 -2.70 -4.25 -27.86
N LEU A 211 -3.33 -3.92 -26.73
CA LEU A 211 -3.18 -2.64 -26.03
C LEU A 211 -1.96 -2.62 -25.09
N ASN A 212 -1.46 -3.79 -24.69
CA ASN A 212 -0.30 -3.91 -23.85
C ASN A 212 0.97 -3.82 -24.70
N THR A 213 1.81 -2.82 -24.44
CA THR A 213 3.09 -2.68 -25.15
C THR A 213 4.28 -3.12 -24.30
N GLU A 214 4.06 -3.52 -23.04
CA GLU A 214 5.09 -3.90 -22.09
C GLU A 214 5.13 -5.42 -21.91
N ALA A 215 6.30 -6.02 -22.11
CA ALA A 215 6.44 -7.47 -22.15
C ALA A 215 6.29 -8.13 -20.77
N ASP A 216 6.47 -7.38 -19.68
CA ASP A 216 6.30 -7.83 -18.28
C ASP A 216 4.84 -7.99 -17.86
N ARG A 217 3.86 -7.58 -18.68
CA ARG A 217 2.44 -7.47 -18.27
C ARG A 217 1.47 -8.18 -19.21
N GLN A 218 1.88 -9.33 -19.73
CA GLN A 218 1.03 -10.11 -20.63
C GLN A 218 -0.34 -10.36 -19.99
N LEU A 219 -1.39 -9.84 -20.64
CA LEU A 219 -2.76 -9.96 -20.21
C LEU A 219 -3.28 -11.35 -20.54
N GLN A 220 -3.94 -11.97 -19.56
CA GLN A 220 -4.56 -13.30 -19.65
C GLN A 220 -5.92 -13.27 -18.95
N ASP A 221 -6.80 -14.21 -19.28
CA ASP A 221 -8.07 -14.32 -18.55
C ASP A 221 -7.84 -14.52 -17.04
N ALA A 222 -8.74 -13.96 -16.23
CA ALA A 222 -8.61 -13.93 -14.78
C ALA A 222 -9.86 -14.49 -14.08
N PRO A 223 -9.72 -14.98 -12.83
CA PRO A 223 -10.80 -15.58 -12.07
C PRO A 223 -11.82 -14.54 -11.59
N PRO A 224 -13.02 -14.98 -11.16
CA PRO A 224 -14.00 -14.14 -10.49
C PRO A 224 -13.37 -13.28 -9.39
N ARG A 225 -13.87 -12.05 -9.22
CA ARG A 225 -13.32 -11.08 -8.25
C ARG A 225 -13.82 -11.27 -6.82
N THR A 226 -14.66 -12.27 -6.56
CA THR A 226 -15.26 -12.53 -5.23
C THR A 226 -14.24 -12.66 -4.10
N TYR A 227 -13.00 -13.08 -4.37
CA TYR A 227 -11.92 -13.08 -3.38
C TYR A 227 -11.49 -11.67 -2.93
N TYR A 228 -11.77 -10.62 -3.70
CA TYR A 228 -11.57 -9.23 -3.29
C TYR A 228 -12.58 -8.85 -2.21
N ALA A 229 -13.87 -9.14 -2.40
CA ALA A 229 -14.89 -8.91 -1.38
C ALA A 229 -14.58 -9.68 -0.08
N HIS A 230 -14.11 -10.93 -0.20
CA HIS A 230 -13.65 -11.73 0.93
C HIS A 230 -12.47 -11.09 1.67
N ALA A 231 -11.45 -10.62 0.94
CA ALA A 231 -10.32 -9.90 1.52
C ALA A 231 -10.75 -8.61 2.23
N ALA A 232 -11.70 -7.87 1.65
CA ALA A 232 -12.26 -6.66 2.26
C ALA A 232 -13.03 -6.97 3.56
N GLN A 233 -13.83 -8.05 3.57
CA GLN A 233 -14.50 -8.51 4.79
C GLN A 233 -13.49 -8.90 5.87
N ARG A 234 -12.43 -9.64 5.51
CA ARG A 234 -11.37 -10.01 6.47
C ARG A 234 -10.66 -8.79 7.06
N LEU A 235 -10.38 -7.78 6.25
CA LEU A 235 -9.80 -6.54 6.76
C LEU A 235 -10.79 -5.81 7.70
N ALA A 236 -12.08 -5.77 7.36
CA ALA A 236 -13.11 -5.20 8.23
C ALA A 236 -13.23 -5.97 9.55
N ASP A 237 -13.22 -7.31 9.51
CA ASP A 237 -13.27 -8.16 10.71
C ASP A 237 -12.02 -7.99 11.58
N LEU A 238 -10.83 -7.78 10.99
CA LEU A 238 -9.61 -7.46 11.72
C LEU A 238 -9.76 -6.14 12.49
N ILE A 239 -10.28 -5.10 11.83
CA ILE A 239 -10.54 -3.79 12.44
C ILE A 239 -11.59 -3.94 13.55
N ASP A 240 -12.73 -4.57 13.27
CA ASP A 240 -13.80 -4.79 14.23
C ASP A 240 -13.31 -5.60 15.45
N ARG A 241 -12.42 -6.59 15.25
CA ARG A 241 -11.83 -7.37 16.35
C ARG A 241 -10.96 -6.51 17.26
N ILE A 242 -10.13 -5.62 16.71
CA ILE A 242 -9.39 -4.62 17.49
C ILE A 242 -10.37 -3.76 18.30
N ARG A 243 -11.46 -3.30 17.69
CA ARG A 243 -12.45 -2.43 18.33
C ARG A 243 -13.27 -3.07 19.43
N ASN A 244 -13.63 -4.33 19.26
CA ASN A 244 -14.42 -5.05 20.25
C ASN A 244 -13.60 -5.33 21.52
N GLU A 245 -12.31 -5.63 21.36
CA GLU A 245 -11.40 -5.93 22.47
C GLU A 245 -10.76 -4.68 23.08
N CYS A 246 -10.43 -3.69 22.26
CA CYS A 246 -9.70 -2.49 22.60
C CYS A 246 -10.40 -1.27 21.98
N SER A 247 -11.55 -0.90 22.53
CA SER A 247 -12.46 0.10 21.94
C SER A 247 -11.89 1.51 21.77
N ARG A 248 -10.79 1.84 22.48
CA ARG A 248 -10.09 3.12 22.42
C ARG A 248 -9.04 3.19 21.31
N ASP A 249 -8.59 2.06 20.77
CA ASP A 249 -7.37 2.00 19.94
C ASP A 249 -7.49 2.79 18.65
N THR A 250 -6.55 3.67 18.33
CA THR A 250 -6.56 4.35 17.04
C THR A 250 -6.16 3.35 15.94
N VAL A 251 -6.94 3.22 14.87
CA VAL A 251 -6.67 2.28 13.76
C VAL A 251 -6.54 3.04 12.45
N SER A 252 -5.35 3.00 11.86
CA SER A 252 -5.05 3.57 10.53
C SER A 252 -4.85 2.46 9.50
N VAL A 253 -5.41 2.60 8.31
CA VAL A 253 -5.19 1.67 7.20
C VAL A 253 -4.38 2.35 6.11
N MET A 254 -3.13 1.91 5.92
CA MET A 254 -2.27 2.39 4.85
C MET A 254 -2.24 1.38 3.71
N SER A 255 -2.75 1.79 2.55
CA SER A 255 -3.01 0.88 1.44
C SER A 255 -2.42 1.38 0.14
N HIS A 256 -2.04 0.45 -0.73
CA HIS A 256 -1.42 0.73 -2.02
C HIS A 256 -2.12 -0.02 -3.16
N SER A 257 -2.21 0.61 -4.33
CA SER A 257 -2.74 -0.01 -5.56
C SER A 257 -4.14 -0.61 -5.35
N GLN A 258 -4.42 -1.82 -5.83
CA GLN A 258 -5.69 -2.53 -5.62
C GLN A 258 -6.02 -2.73 -4.12
N GLY A 259 -5.02 -2.77 -3.24
CA GLY A 259 -5.22 -2.80 -1.79
C GLY A 259 -6.00 -1.60 -1.27
N THR A 260 -5.94 -0.46 -1.98
CA THR A 260 -6.78 0.71 -1.67
C THR A 260 -8.26 0.43 -1.88
N MET A 261 -8.62 -0.39 -2.86
CA MET A 261 -10.00 -0.80 -3.10
C MET A 261 -10.48 -1.73 -1.99
N ILE A 262 -9.61 -2.63 -1.52
CA ILE A 262 -9.85 -3.48 -0.34
C ILE A 262 -10.06 -2.63 0.91
N ALA A 263 -9.22 -1.61 1.14
CA ALA A 263 -9.33 -0.70 2.29
C ALA A 263 -10.62 0.14 2.28
N LEU A 264 -10.99 0.70 1.12
CA LEU A 264 -12.24 1.45 0.96
C LEU A 264 -13.47 0.56 1.15
N ALA A 265 -13.47 -0.67 0.59
CA ALA A 265 -14.54 -1.64 0.80
C ALA A 265 -14.61 -2.13 2.25
N ALA A 266 -13.48 -2.38 2.91
CA ALA A 266 -13.43 -2.75 4.31
C ALA A 266 -14.01 -1.64 5.19
N THR A 267 -13.72 -0.37 4.89
CA THR A 267 -14.31 0.79 5.56
C THR A 267 -15.84 0.78 5.46
N ALA A 268 -16.40 0.39 4.31
CA ALA A 268 -17.84 0.23 4.11
C ALA A 268 -18.44 -0.94 4.90
N LEU A 269 -17.65 -2.00 5.13
CA LEU A 269 -18.07 -3.26 5.74
C LEU A 269 -17.91 -3.30 7.27
N CYS A 270 -17.08 -2.42 7.86
CA CYS A 270 -16.86 -2.35 9.30
C CYS A 270 -18.19 -2.18 10.04
N LYS A 271 -18.47 -3.10 10.97
CA LYS A 271 -19.70 -3.13 11.76
C LYS A 271 -19.63 -2.20 12.96
N THR A 272 -18.45 -2.02 13.55
CA THR A 272 -18.24 -1.17 14.72
C THR A 272 -18.15 0.30 14.30
N ARG A 273 -17.02 0.68 13.70
CA ARG A 273 -16.75 2.00 13.13
C ARG A 273 -15.66 1.93 12.06
N ALA A 274 -15.64 2.91 11.17
CA ALA A 274 -14.58 3.08 10.18
C ALA A 274 -13.19 3.22 10.83
N PRO A 275 -12.11 2.93 10.09
CA PRO A 275 -10.76 3.33 10.51
C PRO A 275 -10.70 4.81 10.84
N ASP A 276 -9.88 5.19 11.82
CA ASP A 276 -9.69 6.60 12.17
C ASP A 276 -8.98 7.36 11.06
N ALA A 277 -8.16 6.69 10.26
CA ALA A 277 -7.63 7.23 9.02
C ALA A 277 -7.44 6.14 7.97
N VAL A 278 -7.66 6.50 6.71
CA VAL A 278 -7.44 5.64 5.54
C VAL A 278 -6.49 6.35 4.59
N PHE A 279 -5.43 5.68 4.16
CA PHE A 279 -4.46 6.20 3.21
C PHE A 279 -4.52 5.36 1.95
N VAL A 280 -4.76 6.00 0.82
CA VAL A 280 -4.82 5.37 -0.50
C VAL A 280 -3.67 5.88 -1.36
N MET A 281 -2.68 5.01 -1.61
CA MET A 281 -1.50 5.29 -2.41
C MET A 281 -1.66 4.68 -3.81
N ASN A 282 -1.52 5.49 -4.86
CA ASN A 282 -1.65 5.04 -6.25
C ASN A 282 -2.96 4.28 -6.50
N SER A 283 -4.07 4.74 -5.92
CA SER A 283 -5.34 4.03 -6.01
C SER A 283 -5.84 3.91 -7.46
N PRO A 284 -6.30 2.74 -7.91
CA PRO A 284 -6.97 2.58 -9.20
C PRO A 284 -8.39 3.13 -9.22
N TYR A 285 -8.93 3.60 -8.09
CA TYR A 285 -10.27 4.17 -8.03
C TYR A 285 -10.45 5.31 -9.05
N ALA A 286 -11.44 5.19 -9.92
CA ALA A 286 -11.75 6.20 -10.94
C ALA A 286 -13.09 6.87 -10.65
N LEU A 287 -13.07 8.21 -10.67
CA LEU A 287 -14.26 9.05 -10.44
C LEU A 287 -15.13 9.19 -11.69
N ASP A 288 -14.56 9.04 -12.89
CA ASP A 288 -15.32 9.10 -14.15
C ASP A 288 -15.45 7.71 -14.80
N ASP A 289 -16.51 7.55 -15.59
CA ASP A 289 -16.66 6.41 -16.50
C ASP A 289 -15.65 6.52 -17.66
N LYS A 290 -15.01 5.40 -18.01
CA LYS A 290 -14.06 5.32 -19.12
C LYS A 290 -14.64 4.42 -20.22
N VAL A 291 -14.31 4.70 -21.49
CA VAL A 291 -14.75 3.88 -22.63
C VAL A 291 -14.37 2.40 -22.46
N THR A 292 -13.24 2.15 -21.81
CA THR A 292 -12.73 0.81 -21.48
C THR A 292 -13.52 0.10 -20.40
N ASP A 293 -14.27 0.82 -19.55
CA ASP A 293 -15.16 0.19 -18.57
C ASP A 293 -16.31 -0.55 -19.27
N ALA A 294 -16.85 0.04 -20.35
CA ALA A 294 -17.86 -0.61 -21.19
C ALA A 294 -17.31 -1.86 -21.89
N LEU A 295 -16.02 -1.90 -22.24
CA LEU A 295 -15.37 -3.10 -22.79
C LEU A 295 -15.12 -4.16 -21.70
N ALA A 296 -14.75 -3.75 -20.49
CA ALA A 296 -14.40 -4.68 -19.42
C ALA A 296 -15.63 -5.33 -18.75
N CYS A 297 -16.70 -4.57 -18.55
CA CYS A 297 -17.88 -5.03 -17.81
C CYS A 297 -19.23 -4.61 -18.40
N GLY A 298 -19.25 -4.07 -19.63
CA GLY A 298 -20.50 -3.80 -20.35
C GLY A 298 -21.37 -2.75 -19.65
N SER A 299 -22.68 -3.01 -19.64
CA SER A 299 -23.68 -2.17 -18.98
C SER A 299 -23.70 -2.34 -17.46
N GLU A 300 -23.05 -3.37 -16.91
CA GLU A 300 -22.94 -3.62 -15.46
C GLU A 300 -21.91 -2.72 -14.76
N ARG A 301 -21.24 -1.85 -15.51
CA ARG A 301 -20.35 -0.83 -14.94
C ARG A 301 -21.14 0.19 -14.12
N PRO A 302 -20.55 0.74 -13.05
CA PRO A 302 -21.19 1.80 -12.28
C PRO A 302 -21.35 3.07 -13.12
N THR A 303 -22.39 3.83 -12.82
CA THR A 303 -22.60 5.15 -13.43
C THR A 303 -21.55 6.15 -12.94
N PRO A 304 -21.26 7.24 -13.67
CA PRO A 304 -20.37 8.29 -13.19
C PRO A 304 -20.78 8.82 -11.80
N ASP A 305 -22.08 9.04 -11.60
CA ASP A 305 -22.61 9.50 -10.31
C ASP A 305 -22.41 8.46 -9.21
N ALA A 306 -22.62 7.17 -9.50
CA ALA A 306 -22.39 6.09 -8.53
C ALA A 306 -20.93 6.02 -8.07
N ARG A 307 -19.98 6.30 -8.95
CA ARG A 307 -18.55 6.41 -8.59
C ARG A 307 -18.34 7.56 -7.61
N VAL A 308 -18.75 8.78 -7.97
CA VAL A 308 -18.57 9.95 -7.11
C VAL A 308 -19.32 9.80 -5.77
N ASN A 309 -20.55 9.29 -5.79
CA ASN A 309 -21.36 9.02 -4.60
C ASN A 309 -20.71 7.99 -3.68
N THR A 310 -20.17 6.91 -4.24
CA THR A 310 -19.46 5.90 -3.45
C THR A 310 -18.26 6.51 -2.73
N PHE A 311 -17.40 7.26 -3.43
CA PHE A 311 -16.24 7.92 -2.81
C PHE A 311 -16.67 8.89 -1.70
N ARG A 312 -17.69 9.71 -1.98
CA ARG A 312 -18.30 10.64 -1.01
C ARG A 312 -18.86 9.93 0.22
N ASN A 313 -19.58 8.82 0.03
CA ASN A 313 -20.19 8.06 1.12
C ASN A 313 -19.13 7.45 2.04
N ILE A 314 -18.02 6.94 1.49
CA ILE A 314 -16.91 6.42 2.28
C ILE A 314 -16.21 7.54 3.08
N ALA A 315 -15.91 8.67 2.44
CA ALA A 315 -15.35 9.83 3.13
C ALA A 315 -16.28 10.30 4.27
N ASN A 316 -17.57 10.42 3.99
CA ASN A 316 -18.57 10.81 4.99
C ASN A 316 -18.70 9.80 6.13
N ARG A 317 -18.56 8.50 5.86
CA ARG A 317 -18.53 7.47 6.91
C ARG A 317 -17.34 7.66 7.85
N ILE A 318 -16.14 7.87 7.29
CA ILE A 318 -14.92 8.16 8.08
C ILE A 318 -15.12 9.42 8.93
N LYS A 319 -15.73 10.47 8.37
CA LYS A 319 -16.04 11.71 9.08
C LYS A 319 -17.04 11.50 10.22
N GLN A 320 -18.12 10.75 9.98
CA GLN A 320 -19.17 10.49 10.97
C GLN A 320 -18.66 9.65 12.15
N ASP A 321 -17.78 8.70 11.86
CA ASP A 321 -17.24 7.77 12.86
C ASP A 321 -16.00 8.32 13.60
N LYS A 322 -15.56 9.55 13.25
CA LYS A 322 -14.48 10.24 13.93
C LYS A 322 -14.81 10.36 15.41
N ARG A 323 -13.89 9.89 16.26
CA ARG A 323 -13.92 10.16 17.70
C ARG A 323 -12.96 11.29 18.01
N GLU A 324 -13.50 12.37 18.56
CA GLU A 324 -12.67 13.47 19.05
C GLU A 324 -11.83 13.02 20.25
N MET A 325 -10.61 13.55 20.32
CA MET A 325 -9.73 13.38 21.47
C MET A 325 -10.10 14.48 22.48
N ASP A 326 -10.97 14.12 23.43
CA ASP A 326 -11.30 15.01 24.55
C ASP A 326 -10.11 15.22 25.49
N GLU A 327 -10.21 16.22 26.38
CA GLU A 327 -9.13 16.59 27.31
C GLU A 327 -8.72 15.42 28.22
N GLU A 328 -9.69 14.61 28.68
CA GLU A 328 -9.42 13.45 29.53
C GLU A 328 -8.53 12.42 28.80
N ARG A 329 -8.86 12.12 27.54
CA ARG A 329 -8.07 11.22 26.70
C ARG A 329 -6.71 11.80 26.35
N MET A 330 -6.63 13.10 26.06
CA MET A 330 -5.34 13.76 25.80
C MET A 330 -4.42 13.67 27.01
N MET A 331 -4.94 13.83 28.23
CA MET A 331 -4.16 13.67 29.46
C MET A 331 -3.68 12.23 29.68
N GLN A 332 -4.46 11.23 29.25
CA GLN A 332 -4.12 9.81 29.39
C GLN A 332 -3.15 9.33 28.29
N LEU A 333 -3.09 10.00 27.15
CA LEU A 333 -2.31 9.54 26.01
C LEU A 333 -0.84 9.97 26.12
N GLN A 334 0.04 9.02 26.43
CA GLN A 334 1.46 9.26 26.62
C GLN A 334 2.31 8.59 25.53
N CYS A 335 2.19 9.01 24.26
CA CYS A 335 2.89 8.36 23.14
C CYS A 335 4.34 8.84 22.92
N GLY A 336 4.67 10.01 23.45
CA GLY A 336 5.96 10.67 23.28
C GLY A 336 5.91 12.13 23.73
N ALA A 337 6.86 12.93 23.24
CA ALA A 337 7.04 14.31 23.65
C ALA A 337 7.00 15.31 22.48
N SER A 338 6.64 16.56 22.81
CA SER A 338 6.72 17.73 21.94
C SER A 338 8.17 18.21 21.81
N GLU A 339 8.41 19.22 20.95
CA GLU A 339 9.73 19.86 20.83
C GLU A 339 10.26 20.46 22.13
N ASP A 340 9.35 20.79 23.05
CA ASP A 340 9.62 21.42 24.33
C ASP A 340 9.68 20.41 25.48
N MET A 341 9.66 19.12 25.15
CA MET A 341 9.64 18.00 26.10
C MET A 341 8.37 17.91 26.97
N ASP A 342 7.29 18.57 26.56
CA ASP A 342 5.95 18.34 27.09
C ASP A 342 5.36 17.05 26.50
N PHE A 343 4.31 16.49 27.12
CA PHE A 343 3.59 15.36 26.53
C PHE A 343 3.10 15.70 25.11
N TRP A 344 3.21 14.72 24.21
CA TRP A 344 2.62 14.86 22.89
C TRP A 344 1.11 15.07 23.01
N ARG A 345 0.60 16.11 22.35
CA ARG A 345 -0.83 16.39 22.20
C ARG A 345 -1.09 16.91 20.78
N PRO A 346 -2.30 16.69 20.24
CA PRO A 346 -2.65 17.17 18.89
C PRO A 346 -2.77 18.70 18.80
N ASP A 347 -2.87 19.43 19.92
CA ASP A 347 -2.96 20.89 20.00
C ASP A 347 -1.62 21.58 20.27
N ASN A 348 -0.52 20.81 20.37
CA ASN A 348 0.80 21.33 20.70
C ASN A 348 1.31 22.33 19.64
N GLN A 349 1.66 23.52 20.13
CA GLN A 349 2.28 24.56 19.34
C GLN A 349 3.80 24.31 19.26
N ARG A 350 4.27 23.76 18.14
CA ARG A 350 5.71 23.53 17.93
C ARG A 350 6.49 24.83 17.72
N LYS A 351 7.71 24.92 18.26
CA LYS A 351 8.65 26.04 18.05
C LYS A 351 9.08 26.18 16.60
N SER A 352 9.10 25.07 15.86
CA SER A 352 9.31 25.06 14.41
C SER A 352 8.24 25.82 13.60
N GLY A 353 7.11 26.21 14.21
CA GLY A 353 6.01 26.93 13.57
C GLY A 353 5.04 26.04 12.78
N VAL A 354 5.37 24.76 12.61
CA VAL A 354 4.46 23.76 12.04
C VAL A 354 3.86 22.96 13.18
N HIS A 355 2.68 23.35 13.65
CA HIS A 355 2.06 22.76 14.84
C HIS A 355 1.56 21.32 14.62
N GLU A 356 1.39 20.60 15.74
CA GLU A 356 0.71 19.30 15.74
C GLU A 356 -0.76 19.43 15.34
N ARG A 357 -1.38 18.28 15.06
CA ARG A 357 -2.78 18.22 14.63
C ARG A 357 -3.42 16.89 14.91
N ASP A 358 -4.73 16.93 15.08
CA ASP A 358 -5.58 15.74 15.10
C ASP A 358 -5.90 15.29 13.67
N ASN A 359 -5.31 14.17 13.25
CA ASN A 359 -5.56 13.57 11.93
C ASN A 359 -6.69 12.52 11.92
N HIS A 360 -7.43 12.34 13.03
CA HIS A 360 -8.56 11.40 13.04
C HIS A 360 -9.70 11.89 12.13
N GLY A 361 -10.39 10.96 11.48
CA GLY A 361 -11.47 11.22 10.55
C GLY A 361 -11.01 11.61 9.15
N ARG A 362 -9.83 11.17 8.71
CA ARG A 362 -9.21 11.57 7.43
C ARG A 362 -9.03 10.42 6.43
N LEU A 363 -9.26 10.73 5.16
CA LEU A 363 -8.92 9.94 3.99
C LEU A 363 -7.82 10.67 3.20
N TYR A 364 -6.63 10.10 3.17
CA TYR A 364 -5.48 10.65 2.45
C TYR A 364 -5.33 10.01 1.08
N VAL A 365 -5.34 10.82 0.03
CA VAL A 365 -5.07 10.41 -1.36
C VAL A 365 -3.65 10.81 -1.72
N TYR A 366 -2.76 9.83 -1.82
CA TYR A 366 -1.40 10.04 -2.32
C TYR A 366 -1.31 9.56 -3.75
N PHE A 367 -0.90 10.45 -4.64
CA PHE A 367 -0.86 10.18 -6.07
C PHE A 367 0.45 10.65 -6.68
N THR A 368 0.77 10.10 -7.85
CA THR A 368 1.94 10.52 -8.62
C THR A 368 1.64 10.60 -10.11
N PRO A 369 2.01 11.72 -10.78
CA PRO A 369 1.86 11.84 -12.22
C PRO A 369 2.78 10.89 -12.99
N HIS A 370 3.76 10.27 -12.32
CA HIS A 370 4.70 9.31 -12.92
C HIS A 370 4.15 7.89 -12.99
N ASP A 371 3.00 7.62 -12.37
CA ASP A 371 2.40 6.29 -12.34
C ASP A 371 1.89 5.89 -13.72
N ARG A 372 2.64 5.00 -14.38
CA ARG A 372 2.33 4.50 -15.72
C ARG A 372 1.24 3.43 -15.73
N VAL A 373 0.89 2.85 -14.59
CA VAL A 373 -0.26 1.94 -14.53
C VAL A 373 -1.52 2.79 -14.43
N MET A 374 -1.57 3.71 -13.47
CA MET A 374 -2.74 4.53 -13.20
C MET A 374 -2.97 5.62 -14.26
N GLY A 375 -1.91 6.10 -14.91
CA GLY A 375 -1.97 7.07 -16.01
C GLY A 375 -2.22 6.46 -17.40
N ALA A 376 -2.41 5.14 -17.49
CA ALA A 376 -2.81 4.51 -18.73
C ALA A 376 -4.19 5.04 -19.18
N VAL A 377 -4.37 5.26 -20.49
CA VAL A 377 -5.62 5.79 -21.05
C VAL A 377 -6.87 5.02 -20.58
N PRO A 378 -6.85 3.68 -20.41
CA PRO A 378 -7.98 2.91 -19.89
C PRO A 378 -8.37 3.17 -18.43
N LEU A 379 -7.50 3.78 -17.62
CA LEU A 379 -7.68 3.92 -16.17
C LEU A 379 -7.89 5.38 -15.76
N GLN A 380 -6.83 6.19 -15.84
CA GLN A 380 -6.82 7.59 -15.39
C GLN A 380 -7.46 7.77 -14.00
N SER A 381 -6.92 7.06 -13.00
CA SER A 381 -7.49 7.00 -11.65
C SER A 381 -7.02 8.14 -10.74
N ILE A 382 -7.61 8.25 -9.54
CA ILE A 382 -7.18 9.21 -8.51
C ILE A 382 -5.72 8.99 -8.07
N GLY A 383 -5.17 7.78 -8.24
CA GLY A 383 -3.77 7.47 -7.97
C GLY A 383 -2.77 8.10 -8.94
N TRP A 384 -3.24 8.56 -10.11
CA TRP A 384 -2.42 9.30 -11.07
C TRP A 384 -2.68 10.80 -11.00
N GLN A 385 -3.94 11.23 -10.93
CA GLN A 385 -4.33 12.64 -11.09
C GLN A 385 -4.89 13.31 -9.84
N GLY A 386 -5.04 12.59 -8.73
CA GLY A 386 -5.72 13.08 -7.53
C GLY A 386 -7.25 13.13 -7.69
N VAL A 387 -7.89 13.70 -6.68
CA VAL A 387 -9.32 14.03 -6.65
C VAL A 387 -9.54 15.41 -7.27
N ASP A 388 -10.65 15.59 -7.97
CA ASP A 388 -11.00 16.86 -8.60
C ASP A 388 -11.28 17.96 -7.55
N ASP A 389 -10.97 19.21 -7.91
CA ASP A 389 -11.04 20.35 -6.98
C ASP A 389 -12.46 20.65 -6.47
N LYS A 390 -13.51 20.23 -7.20
CA LYS A 390 -14.90 20.43 -6.76
C LYS A 390 -15.23 19.45 -5.64
N LEU A 391 -14.97 18.16 -5.84
CA LEU A 391 -15.19 17.13 -4.84
C LEU A 391 -14.25 17.29 -3.63
N LEU A 392 -12.99 17.66 -3.85
CA LEU A 392 -12.03 17.92 -2.77
C LEU A 392 -12.50 19.07 -1.86
N ARG A 393 -13.01 20.16 -2.44
CA ARG A 393 -13.60 21.27 -1.66
C ARG A 393 -14.87 20.87 -0.94
N GLU A 394 -15.71 20.05 -1.56
CA GLU A 394 -16.94 19.52 -0.96
C GLU A 394 -16.64 18.69 0.30
N LEU A 395 -15.64 17.80 0.22
CA LEU A 395 -15.28 16.89 1.30
C LEU A 395 -14.41 17.55 2.38
N GLY A 396 -13.80 18.70 2.09
CA GLY A 396 -13.13 19.56 3.06
C GLY A 396 -11.99 18.87 3.80
N ASP A 397 -11.96 18.97 5.13
CA ASP A 397 -10.87 18.42 5.94
C ASP A 397 -10.80 16.89 5.95
N THR A 398 -11.92 16.22 5.61
CA THR A 398 -12.01 14.76 5.60
C THR A 398 -11.16 14.15 4.50
N VAL A 399 -11.02 14.79 3.34
CA VAL A 399 -10.17 14.28 2.25
C VAL A 399 -8.99 15.18 2.05
N LYS A 400 -7.80 14.64 2.24
CA LYS A 400 -6.52 15.33 2.03
C LYS A 400 -5.78 14.67 0.89
N GLN A 401 -5.08 15.44 0.05
CA GLN A 401 -4.26 14.84 -1.00
C GLN A 401 -2.87 15.46 -1.12
N ARG A 402 -1.93 14.63 -1.55
CA ARG A 402 -0.53 15.00 -1.82
C ARG A 402 -0.09 14.41 -3.16
N MET A 403 0.67 15.21 -3.91
CA MET A 403 1.32 14.78 -5.15
C MET A 403 2.81 14.54 -4.90
N LEU A 404 3.33 13.40 -5.35
CA LEU A 404 4.77 13.17 -5.40
C LEU A 404 5.21 13.15 -6.85
N ALA A 405 6.07 14.10 -7.23
CA ALA A 405 6.54 14.24 -8.59
C ALA A 405 8.01 14.63 -8.62
N ARG A 406 8.71 14.21 -9.68
CA ARG A 406 10.09 14.63 -9.96
C ARG A 406 10.25 16.15 -9.83
N GLY A 407 11.28 16.57 -9.10
CA GLY A 407 11.63 17.97 -8.91
C GLY A 407 10.56 18.83 -8.22
N THR A 408 9.56 18.24 -7.56
CA THR A 408 8.47 18.96 -6.89
C THR A 408 8.52 18.67 -5.40
N PRO A 409 8.43 19.70 -4.52
CA PRO A 409 8.49 19.48 -3.09
C PRO A 409 7.27 18.71 -2.59
N VAL A 410 7.43 17.98 -1.49
CA VAL A 410 6.36 17.16 -0.89
C VAL A 410 6.29 17.45 0.61
N GLY A 411 5.08 17.77 1.09
CA GLY A 411 4.87 18.14 2.49
C GLY A 411 5.05 19.63 2.78
N ASP A 412 5.24 20.45 1.75
CA ASP A 412 5.24 21.91 1.87
C ASP A 412 3.82 22.47 2.05
N ALA A 413 3.70 23.79 2.15
CA ALA A 413 2.42 24.44 2.42
C ALA A 413 1.33 24.08 1.37
N PRO A 414 0.06 23.93 1.79
CA PRO A 414 -1.05 23.71 0.87
C PRO A 414 -1.09 24.73 -0.26
N GLY A 415 -1.49 24.30 -1.44
CA GLY A 415 -1.60 25.18 -2.60
C GLY A 415 -1.79 24.43 -3.91
N GLU A 416 -1.94 25.20 -4.97
CA GLU A 416 -2.07 24.69 -6.32
C GLU A 416 -0.69 24.30 -6.89
N LYS A 417 -0.59 23.10 -7.46
CA LYS A 417 0.64 22.57 -8.06
C LYS A 417 0.46 22.31 -9.55
N LYS A 418 1.52 22.51 -10.33
CA LYS A 418 1.52 22.15 -11.75
C LYS A 418 1.51 20.63 -11.91
N PHE A 419 0.55 20.14 -12.70
CA PHE A 419 0.42 18.72 -13.05
C PHE A 419 0.75 18.49 -14.52
N GLY A 420 0.19 19.32 -15.40
CA GLY A 420 0.34 19.20 -16.85
C GLY A 420 1.75 19.36 -17.37
N THR A 421 2.57 20.11 -16.63
CA THR A 421 3.99 20.35 -16.93
C THR A 421 4.78 20.09 -15.66
N LEU A 422 5.74 19.17 -15.72
CA LEU A 422 6.60 18.81 -14.60
C LEU A 422 8.02 19.33 -14.84
N PRO A 423 8.83 19.49 -13.78
CA PRO A 423 10.25 19.78 -13.90
C PRO A 423 10.97 18.86 -14.90
N PRO A 424 12.00 19.34 -15.61
CA PRO A 424 12.66 18.56 -16.65
C PRO A 424 13.20 17.23 -16.14
N THR A 425 13.05 16.18 -16.95
CA THR A 425 13.69 14.88 -16.70
C THR A 425 15.21 15.04 -16.76
N PRO A 426 15.99 14.53 -15.78
CA PRO A 426 17.45 14.56 -15.82
C PRO A 426 18.03 13.90 -17.09
N ASP A 427 19.09 14.48 -17.65
CA ASP A 427 19.70 14.03 -18.92
C ASP A 427 20.26 12.60 -18.86
N ASP A 428 20.71 12.17 -17.68
CA ASP A 428 21.17 10.82 -17.38
C ASP A 428 20.04 9.79 -17.29
N MET A 429 18.80 10.25 -17.08
CA MET A 429 17.58 9.44 -17.02
C MET A 429 16.80 9.45 -18.35
N LEU A 430 17.04 10.42 -19.22
CA LEU A 430 16.28 10.61 -20.46
C LEU A 430 16.43 9.42 -21.42
N VAL A 431 15.32 8.84 -21.86
CA VAL A 431 15.33 7.73 -22.84
C VAL A 431 15.54 8.27 -24.26
N PRO A 432 16.16 7.50 -25.18
CA PRO A 432 16.39 7.94 -26.55
C PRO A 432 15.10 8.40 -27.25
N GLY A 433 15.12 9.61 -27.81
CA GLY A 433 14.00 10.20 -28.55
C GLY A 433 12.96 10.93 -27.69
N ALA A 434 13.05 10.89 -26.36
CA ALA A 434 12.25 11.73 -25.47
C ALA A 434 12.87 13.12 -25.31
N LYS A 435 12.05 14.13 -25.02
CA LYS A 435 12.52 15.46 -24.61
C LYS A 435 12.43 15.58 -23.08
N SER A 436 13.36 16.30 -22.47
CA SER A 436 13.36 16.49 -21.01
C SER A 436 12.10 17.18 -20.49
N THR A 437 11.44 17.98 -21.33
CA THR A 437 10.18 18.68 -21.03
C THR A 437 8.93 17.85 -21.29
N ASP A 438 9.04 16.64 -21.83
CA ASP A 438 7.89 15.77 -22.03
C ASP A 438 7.30 15.38 -20.66
N PHE A 439 5.97 15.26 -20.58
CA PHE A 439 5.30 14.80 -19.37
C PHE A 439 5.78 13.38 -19.00
N TRP A 440 5.76 12.47 -19.97
CA TRP A 440 6.33 11.12 -19.86
C TRP A 440 7.74 11.07 -20.44
N ASN A 441 8.69 10.46 -19.72
CA ASN A 441 10.00 10.10 -20.26
C ASN A 441 9.85 8.95 -21.28
N GLY A 442 9.42 9.30 -22.50
CA GLY A 442 8.99 8.38 -23.54
C GLY A 442 7.51 7.95 -23.40
N ASN A 443 6.77 8.08 -24.51
CA ASN A 443 5.38 7.60 -24.61
C ASN A 443 5.16 6.85 -25.93
N ARG A 444 4.47 5.71 -25.86
CA ARG A 444 4.28 4.77 -26.97
C ARG A 444 2.96 5.04 -27.69
N LYS A 445 2.93 4.80 -29.00
CA LYS A 445 1.72 4.84 -29.82
C LYS A 445 1.06 3.47 -29.78
N ILE A 446 -0.26 3.41 -29.65
CA ILE A 446 -1.04 2.16 -29.75
C ILE A 446 -1.99 2.26 -30.94
N PHE A 447 -2.10 1.20 -31.74
CA PHE A 447 -2.94 1.05 -32.95
C PHE A 447 -2.66 2.04 -34.08
N THR A 448 -2.76 3.33 -33.79
CA THR A 448 -2.54 4.43 -34.74
C THR A 448 -1.53 5.41 -34.15
N PRO A 449 -0.87 6.23 -35.00
CA PRO A 449 0.01 7.27 -34.51
C PRO A 449 -0.63 8.32 -33.58
N LEU A 450 -1.96 8.37 -33.52
CA LEU A 450 -2.75 9.36 -32.80
C LEU A 450 -3.12 8.95 -31.37
N VAL A 451 -3.13 7.64 -31.06
CA VAL A 451 -3.48 7.15 -29.72
C VAL A 451 -2.21 6.82 -28.95
N LYS A 452 -2.07 7.41 -27.77
CA LYS A 452 -0.95 7.16 -26.86
C LYS A 452 -1.33 6.12 -25.81
N LEU A 453 -0.34 5.38 -25.33
CA LEU A 453 -0.53 4.41 -24.24
C LEU A 453 -0.87 5.07 -22.92
N TRP A 454 -0.09 6.10 -22.58
CA TRP A 454 -0.32 6.89 -21.39
C TRP A 454 -0.97 8.22 -21.75
N ALA A 455 -1.97 8.61 -20.95
CA ALA A 455 -2.68 9.86 -21.12
C ALA A 455 -1.70 11.03 -20.91
N VAL A 456 -1.78 12.04 -21.78
CA VAL A 456 -0.98 13.26 -21.64
C VAL A 456 -1.94 14.35 -21.19
N PRO A 457 -1.79 14.90 -19.98
CA PRO A 457 -2.63 15.99 -19.50
C PRO A 457 -2.41 17.27 -20.32
N HIS A 458 -3.39 18.17 -20.28
CA HIS A 458 -3.20 19.52 -20.81
C HIS A 458 -2.02 20.20 -20.07
N PRO A 459 -1.10 20.90 -20.75
CA PRO A 459 0.09 21.49 -20.12
C PRO A 459 -0.22 22.43 -18.95
N ASP A 460 -1.36 23.13 -19.02
CA ASP A 460 -1.82 24.05 -17.98
C ASP A 460 -2.55 23.37 -16.83
N LYS A 461 -2.80 22.06 -16.88
CA LYS A 461 -3.49 21.34 -15.82
C LYS A 461 -2.74 21.52 -14.50
N THR A 462 -3.48 21.88 -13.48
CA THR A 462 -3.02 21.99 -12.09
C THR A 462 -3.81 21.03 -11.22
N VAL A 463 -3.36 20.90 -9.97
CA VAL A 463 -4.03 20.11 -8.96
C VAL A 463 -3.90 20.80 -7.60
N THR A 464 -4.98 20.80 -6.82
CA THR A 464 -4.96 21.35 -5.46
C THR A 464 -4.34 20.36 -4.48
N ILE A 465 -3.32 20.79 -3.74
CA ILE A 465 -2.77 20.06 -2.59
C ILE A 465 -3.28 20.74 -1.32
N ASN A 466 -4.18 20.07 -0.60
CA ASN A 466 -4.83 20.61 0.60
C ASN A 466 -4.32 19.98 1.91
N ALA A 467 -3.45 18.96 1.82
CA ALA A 467 -2.80 18.38 2.98
C ALA A 467 -1.78 19.35 3.58
N GLU A 468 -1.75 19.44 4.90
CA GLU A 468 -1.03 20.47 5.64
C GLU A 468 0.50 20.35 5.50
N GLN A 469 1.21 21.44 5.78
CA GLN A 469 2.68 21.43 5.83
C GLN A 469 3.19 20.49 6.92
N VAL A 470 4.32 19.83 6.68
CA VAL A 470 5.06 19.04 7.68
C VAL A 470 6.34 19.76 8.10
N PRO A 471 6.92 19.47 9.28
CA PRO A 471 8.08 20.22 9.79
C PRO A 471 9.33 20.12 8.91
N ASN A 472 9.54 18.98 8.24
CA ASN A 472 10.67 18.76 7.35
C ASN A 472 10.18 18.25 5.97
N PRO A 473 9.68 19.14 5.09
CA PRO A 473 9.25 18.75 3.76
C PRO A 473 10.39 18.15 2.94
N ILE A 474 10.05 17.30 1.96
CA ILE A 474 11.00 16.83 0.97
C ILE A 474 11.26 17.97 -0.02
N SER A 475 12.52 18.31 -0.22
CA SER A 475 12.92 19.37 -1.15
C SER A 475 12.74 18.97 -2.63
N PRO A 476 12.61 19.94 -3.55
CA PRO A 476 12.64 19.69 -4.98
C PRO A 476 13.89 18.91 -5.43
N GLU A 477 15.05 19.22 -4.84
CA GLU A 477 16.35 18.62 -5.15
C GLU A 477 16.37 17.13 -4.80
N GLU A 478 15.85 16.76 -3.62
CA GLU A 478 15.71 15.36 -3.21
C GLU A 478 14.73 14.59 -4.11
N MET A 479 13.71 15.28 -4.64
CA MET A 479 12.74 14.69 -5.56
C MET A 479 13.23 14.67 -7.02
N LYS A 480 14.43 15.18 -7.33
CA LYS A 480 14.95 15.26 -8.72
C LYS A 480 14.91 13.90 -9.43
N TYR A 481 15.26 12.82 -8.73
CA TYR A 481 15.36 11.47 -9.27
C TYR A 481 14.18 10.57 -8.85
N PHE A 482 13.04 11.15 -8.51
CA PHE A 482 11.86 10.40 -8.10
C PHE A 482 11.30 9.50 -9.24
N GLU A 483 11.35 9.98 -10.49
CA GLU A 483 10.94 9.16 -11.64
C GLU A 483 12.06 8.19 -12.02
N MET A 484 11.77 6.89 -11.94
CA MET A 484 12.62 5.83 -12.46
C MET A 484 12.52 5.74 -13.98
N SER A 485 13.63 5.40 -14.63
CA SER A 485 13.74 5.33 -16.09
C SER A 485 14.19 3.95 -16.57
N ARG A 486 13.59 3.48 -17.68
CA ARG A 486 14.04 2.27 -18.39
C ARG A 486 15.51 2.31 -18.82
N ARG A 487 16.08 3.51 -19.02
CA ARG A 487 17.49 3.67 -19.39
C ARG A 487 18.44 2.97 -18.41
N ILE A 488 18.08 3.00 -17.13
CA ILE A 488 18.89 2.42 -16.04
C ILE A 488 18.23 1.21 -15.37
N ALA A 489 17.05 0.80 -15.84
CA ALA A 489 16.36 -0.37 -15.31
C ALA A 489 17.17 -1.65 -15.58
N PRO A 490 17.22 -2.60 -14.62
CA PRO A 490 17.83 -3.90 -14.85
C PRO A 490 17.03 -4.67 -15.91
N GLU A 491 17.70 -5.63 -16.53
CA GLU A 491 17.05 -6.64 -17.36
C GLU A 491 16.16 -7.52 -16.48
N MET A 492 14.99 -7.93 -16.97
CA MET A 492 14.04 -8.73 -16.19
C MET A 492 14.67 -10.04 -15.69
N GLY A 493 15.47 -10.69 -16.53
CA GLY A 493 16.18 -11.93 -16.20
C GLY A 493 17.50 -11.74 -15.48
N LYS A 494 17.78 -10.56 -14.90
CA LYS A 494 19.01 -10.32 -14.13
C LYS A 494 19.09 -11.35 -13.00
N TRP A 495 20.16 -12.14 -13.02
CA TRP A 495 20.43 -13.19 -12.04
C TRP A 495 21.56 -12.77 -11.10
N ASP A 496 21.25 -12.65 -9.82
CA ASP A 496 22.21 -12.37 -8.77
C ASP A 496 22.79 -13.70 -8.26
N LYS A 497 24.07 -13.95 -8.59
CA LYS A 497 24.79 -15.17 -8.19
C LYS A 497 25.09 -15.14 -6.70
N ASN A 498 24.99 -16.29 -6.05
CA ASN A 498 25.47 -16.43 -4.68
C ASN A 498 27.01 -16.31 -4.67
N LEU A 499 27.55 -15.44 -3.82
CA LEU A 499 28.99 -15.18 -3.71
C LEU A 499 29.78 -16.38 -3.16
N THR A 500 29.10 -17.32 -2.51
CA THR A 500 29.71 -18.49 -1.85
C THR A 500 29.49 -19.81 -2.59
N ASP A 501 28.39 -19.94 -3.35
CA ASP A 501 28.14 -21.08 -4.25
C ASP A 501 27.78 -20.58 -5.66
N PRO A 502 28.70 -20.67 -6.64
CA PRO A 502 28.46 -20.17 -7.99
C PRO A 502 27.38 -20.95 -8.77
N ASN A 503 26.96 -22.12 -8.29
CA ASN A 503 25.83 -22.87 -8.84
C ASN A 503 24.48 -22.45 -8.27
N GLN A 504 24.47 -21.55 -7.27
CA GLN A 504 23.28 -21.00 -6.67
C GLN A 504 23.12 -19.51 -6.98
N GLY A 505 21.88 -19.03 -6.91
CA GLY A 505 21.54 -17.63 -7.06
C GLY A 505 20.03 -17.46 -7.12
N GLN A 506 19.62 -16.23 -7.38
CA GLN A 506 18.22 -15.88 -7.54
C GLN A 506 18.07 -14.76 -8.56
N TYR A 507 16.88 -14.63 -9.14
CA TYR A 507 16.57 -13.43 -9.91
C TYR A 507 16.59 -12.21 -9.00
N ALA A 508 17.07 -11.08 -9.54
CA ALA A 508 17.10 -9.80 -8.82
C ALA A 508 15.69 -9.37 -8.38
N ASP A 509 14.68 -9.69 -9.19
CA ASP A 509 13.28 -9.71 -8.78
C ASP A 509 12.89 -11.15 -8.43
N SER A 510 12.66 -11.41 -7.14
CA SER A 510 12.29 -12.74 -6.63
C SER A 510 10.97 -13.28 -7.19
N GLU A 511 10.04 -12.40 -7.60
CA GLU A 511 8.76 -12.80 -8.17
C GLU A 511 8.85 -13.11 -9.67
N TYR A 512 9.89 -12.60 -10.35
CA TYR A 512 10.08 -12.80 -11.78
C TYR A 512 10.13 -14.27 -12.17
N ARG A 513 10.64 -15.17 -11.31
CA ARG A 513 10.65 -16.62 -11.56
C ARG A 513 9.25 -17.16 -11.91
N TYR A 514 8.24 -16.81 -11.11
CA TYR A 514 6.87 -17.30 -11.28
C TYR A 514 6.17 -16.61 -12.47
N MET A 515 6.51 -15.35 -12.73
CA MET A 515 6.02 -14.65 -13.92
C MET A 515 6.57 -15.25 -15.22
N ARG A 516 7.87 -15.53 -15.21
CA ARG A 516 8.60 -16.08 -16.35
C ARG A 516 8.00 -17.39 -16.84
N SER A 517 7.48 -18.22 -15.94
CA SER A 517 6.92 -19.54 -16.27
C SER A 517 5.54 -19.46 -16.95
N ILE A 518 4.78 -18.39 -16.73
CA ILE A 518 3.44 -18.23 -17.31
C ILE A 518 3.42 -17.53 -18.67
N PHE A 519 4.51 -16.90 -19.11
CA PHE A 519 4.54 -16.25 -20.41
C PHE A 519 4.35 -17.23 -21.57
N GLN A 520 3.70 -16.76 -22.64
CA GLN A 520 3.45 -17.54 -23.86
C GLN A 520 4.09 -16.92 -25.10
N PRO A 521 4.67 -17.74 -25.99
CA PRO A 521 5.22 -17.29 -27.25
C PRO A 521 4.16 -16.56 -28.06
N SER A 522 4.47 -15.33 -28.49
CA SER A 522 3.48 -14.46 -29.14
C SER A 522 4.07 -13.58 -30.23
N LYS A 523 5.39 -13.32 -30.20
CA LYS A 523 6.03 -12.52 -31.25
C LYS A 523 6.32 -13.35 -32.48
N THR A 524 6.10 -12.72 -33.62
CA THR A 524 6.51 -13.23 -34.92
C THR A 524 8.00 -12.99 -35.14
N VAL A 525 8.74 -14.05 -35.46
CA VAL A 525 10.17 -14.04 -35.78
C VAL A 525 10.34 -14.39 -37.25
N THR A 526 11.25 -13.66 -37.92
CA THR A 526 11.63 -13.95 -39.30
C THR A 526 13.02 -14.57 -39.31
N SER A 527 13.12 -15.80 -39.81
CA SER A 527 14.38 -16.49 -40.03
C SER A 527 14.71 -16.51 -41.52
N GLU A 528 15.97 -16.28 -41.86
CA GLU A 528 16.47 -16.43 -43.22
C GLU A 528 17.33 -17.70 -43.28
N GLU A 529 16.92 -18.66 -44.09
CA GLU A 529 17.72 -19.87 -44.32
C GLU A 529 19.00 -19.51 -45.09
N ILE A 530 20.15 -19.65 -44.43
CA ILE A 530 21.46 -19.21 -44.93
C ILE A 530 21.80 -19.77 -46.32
N TYR A 531 21.35 -20.98 -46.63
CA TYR A 531 21.68 -21.69 -47.88
C TYR A 531 20.67 -21.49 -49.01
N THR A 532 19.45 -21.04 -48.72
CA THR A 532 18.37 -20.90 -49.70
C THR A 532 17.89 -19.45 -49.86
N SER A 533 18.38 -18.54 -48.99
CA SER A 533 17.89 -17.15 -48.84
C SER A 533 16.38 -17.06 -48.65
N LYS A 534 15.75 -18.16 -48.21
CA LYS A 534 14.31 -18.23 -48.00
C LYS A 534 13.98 -17.62 -46.66
N ARG A 535 13.18 -16.56 -46.68
CA ARG A 535 12.61 -15.96 -45.47
C ARG A 535 11.37 -16.75 -45.05
N THR A 536 11.41 -17.27 -43.84
CA THR A 536 10.28 -17.92 -43.20
C THR A 536 9.88 -17.11 -41.97
N THR A 537 8.58 -16.93 -41.81
CA THR A 537 7.99 -16.19 -40.71
C THR A 537 7.22 -17.17 -39.84
N ARG A 538 7.53 -17.22 -38.55
CA ARG A 538 6.86 -18.09 -37.58
C ARG A 538 6.70 -17.40 -36.24
N VAL A 539 5.86 -17.95 -35.37
CA VAL A 539 5.86 -17.55 -33.96
C VAL A 539 7.19 -17.98 -33.33
N GLU A 540 7.74 -17.15 -32.45
CA GLU A 540 8.91 -17.50 -31.63
C GLU A 540 8.66 -18.83 -30.89
N ASN A 541 9.73 -19.58 -30.63
CA ASN A 541 9.66 -20.74 -29.74
C ASN A 541 9.84 -20.29 -28.27
N GLN A 542 9.74 -21.24 -27.35
CA GLN A 542 9.86 -20.94 -25.91
C GLN A 542 11.24 -20.38 -25.53
N GLU A 543 12.33 -20.92 -26.08
CA GLU A 543 13.69 -20.45 -25.77
C GLU A 543 13.93 -19.03 -26.28
N GLU A 544 13.50 -18.72 -27.51
CA GLU A 544 13.55 -17.38 -28.10
C GLU A 544 12.73 -16.38 -27.28
N MET A 545 11.52 -16.76 -26.86
CA MET A 545 10.67 -15.94 -25.99
C MET A 545 11.37 -15.63 -24.66
N LEU A 546 11.92 -16.66 -24.01
CA LEU A 546 12.58 -16.52 -22.71
C LEU A 546 13.83 -15.65 -22.83
N GLN A 547 14.69 -15.88 -23.83
CA GLN A 547 15.86 -15.04 -24.07
C GLN A 547 15.46 -13.57 -24.29
N ARG A 548 14.39 -13.34 -25.07
CA ARG A 548 13.87 -12.00 -25.32
C ARG A 548 13.32 -11.33 -24.07
N LEU A 549 12.61 -12.06 -23.22
CA LEU A 549 12.05 -11.53 -21.97
C LEU A 549 13.15 -11.29 -20.94
N ASP A 550 14.07 -12.24 -20.77
CA ASP A 550 15.17 -12.15 -19.81
C ASP A 550 16.08 -10.95 -20.10
N THR A 551 16.29 -10.61 -21.38
CA THR A 551 17.08 -9.43 -21.80
C THR A 551 16.24 -8.15 -21.97
N TYR A 552 14.92 -8.23 -21.78
CA TYR A 552 14.05 -7.05 -21.88
C TYR A 552 14.22 -6.15 -20.65
N ARG A 553 14.30 -4.83 -20.91
CA ARG A 553 14.23 -3.80 -19.86
C ARG A 553 12.84 -3.21 -19.87
N ALA A 554 12.02 -3.60 -18.90
CA ALA A 554 10.67 -3.08 -18.76
C ALA A 554 10.69 -1.58 -18.46
N GLU A 555 9.67 -0.86 -18.94
CA GLU A 555 9.47 0.53 -18.52
C GLU A 555 9.00 0.53 -17.07
N PRO A 556 9.75 1.15 -16.12
CA PRO A 556 9.35 1.19 -14.73
C PRO A 556 7.95 1.79 -14.59
N THR A 557 7.08 1.09 -13.88
CA THR A 557 5.71 1.56 -13.64
C THR A 557 5.67 2.87 -12.86
N ASN A 558 6.69 3.10 -12.02
CA ASN A 558 6.67 4.10 -10.94
C ASN A 558 5.42 3.97 -10.04
N HIS A 559 4.83 2.78 -9.98
CA HIS A 559 3.58 2.53 -9.27
C HIS A 559 3.83 2.27 -7.78
N SER A 560 4.84 1.48 -7.43
CA SER A 560 5.20 1.21 -6.03
C SER A 560 6.22 2.21 -5.46
N THR A 561 6.57 3.29 -6.20
CA THR A 561 7.55 4.28 -5.73
C THR A 561 7.04 5.14 -4.59
N LEU A 562 5.71 5.33 -4.44
CA LEU A 562 5.12 6.03 -3.29
C LEU A 562 5.40 5.31 -1.96
N PRO A 563 4.89 4.08 -1.74
CA PRO A 563 5.14 3.37 -0.48
C PRO A 563 6.62 2.99 -0.31
N GLY A 564 7.37 2.81 -1.40
CA GLY A 564 8.81 2.54 -1.36
C GLY A 564 9.69 3.76 -1.05
N ASN A 565 9.16 4.98 -1.09
CA ASN A 565 9.96 6.18 -0.83
C ASN A 565 10.11 6.39 0.70
N GLN A 566 11.26 5.97 1.23
CA GLN A 566 11.55 6.07 2.67
C GLN A 566 11.48 7.51 3.19
N ALA A 567 11.94 8.48 2.40
CA ALA A 567 11.96 9.87 2.84
C ALA A 567 10.55 10.44 2.98
N PHE A 568 9.62 10.00 2.12
CA PHE A 568 8.19 10.30 2.18
C PHE A 568 7.52 9.64 3.37
N MET A 569 7.75 8.34 3.56
CA MET A 569 7.19 7.60 4.68
C MET A 569 7.64 8.18 6.04
N ARG A 570 8.93 8.53 6.15
CA ARG A 570 9.52 9.12 7.36
C ARG A 570 9.06 10.55 7.64
N ARG A 571 9.13 11.44 6.64
CA ARG A 571 8.96 12.89 6.86
C ARG A 571 7.55 13.41 6.61
N VAL A 572 6.75 12.70 5.82
CA VAL A 572 5.42 13.17 5.41
C VAL A 572 4.34 12.24 5.96
N ALA A 573 4.35 10.96 5.58
CA ALA A 573 3.29 10.03 5.97
C ALA A 573 3.22 9.84 7.50
N ALA A 574 4.37 9.79 8.20
CA ALA A 574 4.43 9.73 9.66
C ALA A 574 3.73 10.92 10.37
N TYR A 575 3.69 12.10 9.73
CA TYR A 575 3.04 13.31 10.24
C TYR A 575 1.55 13.41 9.86
N ASP A 576 1.13 12.68 8.83
CA ASP A 576 -0.28 12.56 8.44
C ASP A 576 -1.01 11.47 9.23
N LEU A 577 -0.31 10.57 9.91
CA LEU A 577 -0.92 9.58 10.80
C LEU A 577 -1.64 10.25 11.98
N PRO A 578 -2.84 9.77 12.37
CA PRO A 578 -3.38 10.07 13.69
C PRO A 578 -2.59 9.32 14.76
N ILE A 579 -2.25 10.02 15.85
CA ILE A 579 -1.65 9.41 17.03
C ILE A 579 -2.75 9.18 18.07
N GLY A 580 -2.81 7.98 18.63
CA GLY A 580 -3.76 7.65 19.69
C GLY A 580 -3.44 6.33 20.38
N PHE A 581 -4.42 5.80 21.11
CA PHE A 581 -4.21 4.61 21.95
C PHE A 581 -3.94 3.35 21.13
N CYS A 582 -3.26 2.38 21.74
CA CYS A 582 -2.99 1.08 21.16
C CYS A 582 -2.89 0.04 22.29
N ASP A 583 -4.00 -0.10 23.03
CA ASP A 583 -4.16 -1.03 24.14
C ASP A 583 -4.00 -2.49 23.65
N ALA A 584 -4.27 -2.78 22.37
CA ALA A 584 -4.04 -4.09 21.78
C ALA A 584 -2.58 -4.53 21.83
N TYR A 585 -1.62 -3.61 21.69
CA TYR A 585 -0.19 -3.92 21.73
C TYR A 585 0.26 -4.39 23.12
N GLU A 586 -0.33 -3.84 24.19
CA GLU A 586 -0.07 -4.25 25.56
C GLU A 586 -0.67 -5.63 25.92
N ARG A 587 -1.37 -6.27 24.97
CA ARG A 587 -1.90 -7.64 25.09
C ARG A 587 -1.19 -8.57 24.10
N PRO A 588 0.01 -9.11 24.42
CA PRO A 588 0.87 -9.80 23.45
C PRO A 588 0.20 -10.97 22.71
N ALA A 589 -0.59 -11.77 23.40
CA ALA A 589 -1.32 -12.90 22.79
C ALA A 589 -2.39 -12.41 21.80
N PHE A 590 -3.08 -11.32 22.13
CA PHE A 590 -4.07 -10.71 21.26
C PHE A 590 -3.40 -10.07 20.04
N TRP A 591 -2.37 -9.25 20.23
CA TRP A 591 -1.58 -8.65 19.16
C TRP A 591 -1.04 -9.72 18.19
N THR A 592 -0.46 -10.79 18.74
CA THR A 592 0.05 -11.90 17.93
C THR A 592 -1.06 -12.57 17.13
N GLY A 593 -2.24 -12.75 17.74
CA GLY A 593 -3.42 -13.27 17.06
C GLY A 593 -3.92 -12.37 15.93
N LEU A 594 -3.85 -11.05 16.09
CA LEU A 594 -4.21 -10.08 15.04
C LEU A 594 -3.28 -10.18 13.83
N MET A 595 -1.96 -10.26 14.06
CA MET A 595 -0.99 -10.40 12.96
C MET A 595 -1.17 -11.71 12.19
N LYS A 596 -1.44 -12.81 12.89
CA LYS A 596 -1.73 -14.10 12.25
C LYS A 596 -3.05 -14.05 11.46
N PHE A 597 -4.06 -13.38 11.98
CA PHE A 597 -5.34 -13.20 11.26
C PHE A 597 -5.19 -12.32 10.01
N ALA A 598 -4.30 -11.31 10.07
CA ALA A 598 -4.01 -10.40 8.96
C ALA A 598 -3.29 -11.11 7.79
N ASP A 599 -2.52 -12.17 8.05
CA ASP A 599 -1.93 -13.00 7.01
C ASP A 599 -2.79 -14.23 6.71
N TRP A 600 -3.43 -14.21 5.54
CA TRP A 600 -4.34 -15.27 5.09
C TRP A 600 -3.71 -16.66 4.99
N THR A 601 -2.38 -16.76 4.98
CA THR A 601 -1.67 -18.04 4.88
C THR A 601 -1.38 -18.71 6.22
N GLN A 602 -1.83 -18.13 7.35
CA GLN A 602 -1.49 -18.57 8.70
C GLN A 602 -2.55 -19.47 9.38
N GLY A 603 -3.45 -20.08 8.60
CA GLY A 603 -4.46 -21.01 9.16
C GLY A 603 -5.69 -20.34 9.80
N TYR A 604 -5.95 -19.06 9.54
CA TYR A 604 -7.12 -18.32 10.04
C TYR A 604 -8.12 -17.95 8.94
N ASP A 605 -7.92 -18.42 7.71
CA ASP A 605 -8.78 -18.11 6.56
C ASP A 605 -9.22 -19.39 5.84
N ASP A 606 -10.50 -19.75 5.99
CA ASP A 606 -11.09 -20.93 5.34
C ASP A 606 -10.98 -20.86 3.80
N TYR A 607 -10.90 -19.67 3.22
CA TYR A 607 -10.65 -19.52 1.79
C TYR A 607 -9.25 -20.03 1.43
N PHE A 608 -8.23 -19.73 2.22
CA PHE A 608 -6.87 -20.22 1.98
C PHE A 608 -6.69 -21.70 2.32
N GLU A 609 -7.40 -22.22 3.33
CA GLU A 609 -7.27 -23.61 3.79
C GLU A 609 -8.10 -24.59 2.95
N ILE A 610 -9.39 -24.28 2.72
CA ILE A 610 -10.35 -25.20 2.07
C ILE A 610 -11.15 -24.60 0.88
N CYS A 611 -10.83 -23.38 0.46
CA CYS A 611 -11.39 -22.70 -0.73
C CYS A 611 -12.86 -22.32 -0.51
N ALA A 612 -13.21 -22.10 0.76
CA ALA A 612 -14.53 -21.65 1.17
C ALA A 612 -14.56 -20.12 1.22
N LEU A 613 -15.11 -19.51 0.18
CA LEU A 613 -15.41 -18.07 0.18
C LEU A 613 -16.67 -17.80 0.99
N GLN A 614 -16.64 -16.74 1.79
CA GLN A 614 -17.83 -16.25 2.47
C GLN A 614 -18.74 -15.50 1.50
N SER A 615 -20.05 -15.61 1.70
CA SER A 615 -21.01 -14.74 1.01
C SER A 615 -20.99 -13.36 1.66
N ILE A 616 -20.43 -12.38 0.96
CA ILE A 616 -20.23 -11.03 1.49
C ILE A 616 -21.41 -10.15 1.12
N VAL A 617 -22.05 -9.55 2.13
CA VAL A 617 -23.14 -8.60 1.95
C VAL A 617 -22.64 -7.38 1.18
N LYS A 618 -23.48 -6.87 0.26
CA LYS A 618 -23.24 -5.61 -0.44
C LYS A 618 -23.49 -4.43 0.52
N PRO A 619 -22.47 -3.66 0.96
CA PRO A 619 -22.67 -2.59 1.93
C PRO A 619 -23.42 -1.41 1.30
N ALA A 620 -24.24 -0.74 2.13
CA ALA A 620 -25.06 0.41 1.71
C ALA A 620 -24.25 1.67 1.37
N TYR A 621 -23.00 1.76 1.83
CA TYR A 621 -22.12 2.90 1.53
C TYR A 621 -21.58 2.89 0.09
N ILE A 622 -21.66 1.75 -0.61
CA ILE A 622 -21.38 1.67 -2.04
C ILE A 622 -22.67 1.98 -2.79
N ASP A 623 -22.62 2.92 -3.73
CA ASP A 623 -23.73 3.19 -4.64
C ASP A 623 -23.75 2.12 -5.73
N TRP A 624 -24.77 1.26 -5.73
CA TRP A 624 -24.83 0.09 -6.62
C TRP A 624 -25.47 0.37 -7.97
N ASN A 625 -25.85 1.62 -8.28
CA ASN A 625 -26.47 1.94 -9.56
C ASN A 625 -25.51 1.64 -10.73
N THR A 626 -26.02 0.93 -11.74
CA THR A 626 -25.31 0.59 -12.97
C THR A 626 -25.94 1.26 -14.18
N VAL A 627 -25.19 1.32 -15.28
CA VAL A 627 -25.71 1.87 -16.53
C VAL A 627 -26.85 1.01 -17.10
N ALA A 628 -26.83 -0.31 -16.88
CA ALA A 628 -27.91 -1.22 -17.26
C ALA A 628 -29.23 -0.85 -16.57
N GLU A 629 -29.19 -0.54 -15.28
CA GLU A 629 -30.37 -0.14 -14.50
C GLU A 629 -30.93 1.21 -14.95
N GLU A 630 -30.06 2.18 -15.25
CA GLU A 630 -30.50 3.47 -15.78
C GLU A 630 -31.15 3.36 -17.17
N GLN A 631 -30.54 2.57 -18.07
CA GLN A 631 -31.10 2.29 -19.40
C GLN A 631 -32.48 1.62 -19.28
N SER A 632 -32.60 0.62 -18.42
CA SER A 632 -33.87 -0.08 -18.18
C SER A 632 -34.95 0.86 -17.62
N LYS A 633 -34.60 1.75 -16.70
CA LYS A 633 -35.52 2.78 -16.16
C LYS A 633 -35.97 3.76 -17.24
N ALA A 634 -35.05 4.23 -18.08
CA ALA A 634 -35.34 5.15 -19.17
C ALA A 634 -36.26 4.52 -20.23
N GLU A 635 -36.02 3.26 -20.61
CA GLU A 635 -36.89 2.52 -21.52
C GLU A 635 -38.30 2.31 -20.94
N ALA A 636 -38.40 1.95 -19.66
CA ALA A 636 -39.69 1.81 -18.98
C ALA A 636 -40.46 3.14 -18.87
N GLU A 637 -39.76 4.27 -18.72
CA GLU A 637 -40.38 5.59 -18.73
C GLU A 637 -40.83 6.00 -20.14
N GLN A 638 -40.04 5.74 -21.17
CA GLN A 638 -40.45 5.96 -22.56
C GLN A 638 -41.69 5.14 -22.92
N LEU A 639 -41.74 3.86 -22.52
CA LEU A 639 -42.91 3.01 -22.72
C LEU A 639 -44.15 3.56 -22.00
N ARG A 640 -44.01 4.05 -20.76
CA ARG A 640 -45.11 4.70 -20.03
C ARG A 640 -45.60 5.97 -20.73
N GLN A 641 -44.69 6.80 -21.22
CA GLN A 641 -45.05 8.02 -21.96
C GLN A 641 -45.72 7.71 -23.31
N GLN A 642 -45.32 6.61 -23.98
CA GLN A 642 -45.97 6.13 -25.21
C GLN A 642 -47.37 5.57 -24.93
N GLN A 643 -47.56 4.82 -23.84
CA GLN A 643 -48.88 4.35 -23.41
C GLN A 643 -49.82 5.51 -23.04
N TRP A 644 -49.30 6.58 -22.43
CA TRP A 644 -50.09 7.78 -22.13
C TRP A 644 -50.49 8.56 -23.39
N LYS A 645 -49.64 8.59 -24.43
CA LYS A 645 -49.94 9.24 -25.71
C LYS A 645 -50.80 8.41 -26.67
N GLY A 646 -50.94 7.11 -26.42
CA GLY A 646 -51.80 6.20 -27.20
C GLY A 646 -53.24 6.08 -26.68
N GLY A 647 -53.61 6.83 -25.64
CA GLY A 647 -54.90 6.77 -24.96
C GLY A 647 -55.84 7.97 -25.17
N THR A 648 -55.56 8.85 -26.14
CA THR A 648 -56.46 9.96 -26.53
C THR A 648 -57.16 9.70 -27.84
#